data_AF-A0A1Q6WKS9-F1
#
_entry.id   AF-A0A1Q6WKS9-F1
#
_cell.length_a   1.000
_cell.length_b   1.000
_cell.length_c   1.000
_cell.angle_alpha   90.00
_cell.angle_beta   90.00
_cell.angle_gamma   90.00
#
_symmetry.space_group_name_H-M   'P 1'
#
loop_
_entity.id
_entity.type
_entity.pdbx_description
1 polymer ?
#
loop_
_entity_poly.entity_id
_entity_poly.type
_entity_poly.pdbx_seq_one_letter_code
_entity_poly.pdbx_strand_id
1 'polypeptide(L)'
;MTRYVVLRLYSMGLTLVGLSVLVFLMLRLIPGTVVEQMIGADAIVSPAMVAELTRFFGLDQPWWLQYGRWIAEIGHGNLGTSWRTGKPVLSLIVERLPVTLELTALSVAFALLLGIPAGIVSATRRDQAVDNVTRVGTLLGLSIPVFWQGTMLILFFSVYLRWMPPVVWVDFFSDPRRNLTIMALPALCLGTASAANIARTTRSCMLDVLRSEYIRTASAKGLADRLVVLKHALKNALIPIVTVAGLQIGILLGGTVVVEEVFTLPGVGRLVLWSIYQRDYPLTQSTILFIAVMFMTINLAVAVYGCAIVLVSCIVVRAMDLRTRVTVLSESHDQDGPPGARMLPGDPVGITRVRYPGHGSTRLMRIMQTNACSLSCGYCPTFCGGNVRRTYLAPEEVARVFMDAHRKGLADGLFLTSGVPGRGDRMTDRMLAAVELLRRREGFRGYVHLKLLPGAQAAQVEEAARLVSRISVNLESATDGYVRALSREKDLSGDLLPKLRQAGQLLLDRRREQRPLPWAQAGTTTQFVVGAAGERDQEILGVVARLERERLLHHAHFSAFQPVVGTPMENAPPTPPVRELRLYQAEHLLRQYGFGVDELAFGADGNLPLDHDPKTAWALAHPEYFPLEVMQAPRELLVRVPGIGPRTADTLVGNRRRTILRNVADLQRLGVDVARAGFYLALRSRRIATAPAAHQLRLFAHGQHMVQAPFRTPVPPCAYR
;
A
#
# COMPACT_ATOMS: atom_id res chain seq x y z
N MET A 1 7.66 -14.76 -13.82
CA MET A 1 8.19 -14.11 -15.04
C MET A 1 7.81 -14.89 -16.28
N THR A 2 8.14 -16.19 -16.37
CA THR A 2 7.79 -17.04 -17.53
C THR A 2 6.30 -17.00 -17.90
N ARG A 3 5.38 -17.18 -16.95
CA ARG A 3 3.92 -17.07 -17.19
C ARG A 3 3.50 -15.70 -17.76
N TYR A 4 4.11 -14.61 -17.30
CA TYR A 4 3.82 -13.26 -17.79
C TYR A 4 4.28 -13.06 -19.23
N VAL A 5 5.52 -13.48 -19.53
CA VAL A 5 6.08 -13.40 -20.89
C VAL A 5 5.27 -14.27 -21.85
N VAL A 6 4.90 -15.49 -21.47
CA VAL A 6 4.06 -16.39 -22.27
C VAL A 6 2.69 -15.76 -22.57
N LEU A 7 2.02 -15.19 -21.56
CA LEU A 7 0.74 -14.49 -21.77
C LEU A 7 0.89 -13.28 -22.70
N ARG A 8 1.99 -12.53 -22.61
CA ARG A 8 2.28 -11.40 -23.49
C ARG A 8 2.53 -11.86 -24.93
N LEU A 9 3.36 -12.88 -25.13
CA LEU A 9 3.63 -13.45 -26.45
C LEU A 9 2.35 -14.01 -27.09
N TYR A 10 1.49 -14.68 -26.32
CA TYR A 10 0.18 -15.12 -26.80
C TYR A 10 -0.69 -13.93 -27.24
N SER A 11 -0.78 -12.88 -26.42
CA SER A 11 -1.55 -11.68 -26.78
C SER A 11 -0.97 -10.96 -28.01
N MET A 12 0.35 -10.93 -28.18
CA MET A 12 1.02 -10.38 -29.36
C MET A 12 0.66 -11.20 -30.61
N GLY A 13 0.74 -12.52 -30.54
CA GLY A 13 0.34 -13.40 -31.65
C GLY A 13 -1.11 -13.16 -32.08
N LEU A 14 -2.04 -13.12 -31.11
CA LEU A 14 -3.45 -12.85 -31.39
C LEU A 14 -3.67 -11.47 -32.04
N THR A 15 -2.93 -10.46 -31.57
CA THR A 15 -3.04 -9.08 -32.09
C THR A 15 -2.46 -8.98 -33.49
N LEU A 16 -1.35 -9.66 -33.79
CA LEU A 16 -0.75 -9.71 -35.13
C LEU A 16 -1.65 -10.43 -36.13
N VAL A 17 -2.31 -11.52 -35.74
CA VAL A 17 -3.30 -12.19 -36.59
C VAL A 17 -4.44 -11.23 -36.91
N GLY A 18 -5.04 -10.59 -35.90
CA GLY A 18 -6.10 -9.61 -36.09
C GLY A 18 -5.67 -8.44 -36.99
N LEU A 19 -4.49 -7.88 -36.76
CA LEU A 19 -3.94 -6.79 -37.57
C LEU A 19 -3.68 -7.23 -39.02
N SER A 20 -3.12 -8.42 -39.24
CA SER A 20 -2.84 -8.94 -40.58
C SER A 20 -4.11 -9.06 -41.41
N VAL A 21 -5.19 -9.60 -40.83
CA VAL A 21 -6.50 -9.71 -41.48
C VAL A 21 -7.06 -8.32 -41.77
N LEU A 22 -7.01 -7.42 -40.79
CA LEU A 22 -7.52 -6.06 -40.93
C LEU A 22 -6.82 -5.30 -42.08
N VAL A 23 -5.49 -5.27 -42.08
CA VAL A 23 -4.70 -4.57 -43.11
C VAL A 23 -4.93 -5.19 -44.49
N PHE A 24 -4.99 -6.52 -44.56
CA PHE A 24 -5.24 -7.25 -45.79
C PHE A 24 -6.61 -6.91 -46.40
N LEU A 25 -7.66 -6.85 -45.57
CA LEU A 25 -9.03 -6.53 -45.99
C LEU A 25 -9.17 -5.05 -46.35
N MET A 26 -8.63 -4.13 -45.53
CA MET A 26 -8.74 -2.69 -45.77
C MET A 26 -8.16 -2.31 -47.14
N LEU A 27 -7.01 -2.86 -47.53
CA LEU A 27 -6.40 -2.55 -48.82
C LEU A 27 -7.22 -3.02 -50.03
N ARG A 28 -8.06 -4.06 -49.85
CA ARG A 28 -8.92 -4.64 -50.89
C ARG A 28 -10.33 -4.07 -50.90
N LEU A 29 -10.75 -3.44 -49.80
CA LEU A 29 -12.02 -2.70 -49.72
C LEU A 29 -11.95 -1.35 -50.42
N ILE A 30 -10.76 -0.75 -50.52
CA ILE A 30 -10.60 0.54 -51.20
C ILE A 30 -10.66 0.30 -52.72
N PRO A 31 -11.64 0.88 -53.44
CA PRO A 31 -11.78 0.70 -54.88
C PRO A 31 -10.50 1.13 -55.61
N GLY A 32 -10.13 0.39 -56.67
CA GLY A 32 -8.93 0.60 -57.46
C GLY A 32 -7.83 -0.45 -57.22
N THR A 33 -7.34 -1.08 -58.30
CA THR A 33 -6.25 -2.06 -58.26
C THR A 33 -4.88 -1.45 -58.62
N VAL A 34 -3.79 -2.15 -58.28
CA VAL A 34 -2.43 -1.74 -58.72
C VAL A 34 -2.33 -1.69 -60.24
N VAL A 35 -3.04 -2.59 -60.94
CA VAL A 35 -3.08 -2.68 -62.40
C VAL A 35 -3.71 -1.41 -63.00
N GLU A 36 -4.85 -0.98 -62.45
CA GLU A 36 -5.51 0.27 -62.86
C GLU A 36 -4.62 1.50 -62.62
N GLN A 37 -3.89 1.55 -61.50
CA GLN A 37 -2.96 2.66 -61.27
C GLN A 37 -1.67 2.60 -62.11
N MET A 38 -1.18 1.42 -62.49
CA MET A 38 -0.01 1.28 -63.37
C MET A 38 -0.33 1.69 -64.80
N ILE A 39 -1.56 1.41 -65.25
CA ILE A 39 -2.04 1.77 -66.58
C ILE A 39 -2.33 3.29 -66.67
N GLY A 40 -2.84 3.89 -65.60
CA GLY A 40 -3.20 5.31 -65.57
C GLY A 40 -4.58 5.58 -66.20
N ALA A 41 -5.24 6.65 -65.78
CA ALA A 41 -6.62 6.96 -66.18
C ALA A 41 -6.79 7.26 -67.69
N ASP A 42 -5.70 7.67 -68.37
CA ASP A 42 -5.73 8.16 -69.75
C ASP A 42 -5.09 7.21 -70.78
N ALA A 43 -4.63 6.02 -70.38
CA ALA A 43 -3.99 5.08 -71.30
C ALA A 43 -5.02 4.19 -72.01
N ILE A 44 -5.07 4.27 -73.35
CA ILE A 44 -5.83 3.35 -74.20
C ILE A 44 -5.12 1.99 -74.18
N VAL A 45 -5.46 1.14 -73.21
CA VAL A 45 -4.87 -0.19 -73.03
C VAL A 45 -5.87 -1.27 -73.43
N SER A 46 -5.40 -2.27 -74.19
CA SER A 46 -6.20 -3.44 -74.56
C SER A 46 -6.71 -4.19 -73.33
N PRO A 47 -8.01 -4.56 -73.25
CA PRO A 47 -8.56 -5.35 -72.14
C PRO A 47 -7.82 -6.67 -71.89
N ALA A 48 -7.16 -7.22 -72.91
CA ALA A 48 -6.35 -8.43 -72.78
C ALA A 48 -5.09 -8.22 -71.92
N MET A 49 -4.43 -7.05 -72.05
CA MET A 49 -3.25 -6.68 -71.26
C MET A 49 -3.62 -6.47 -69.78
N VAL A 50 -4.81 -5.89 -69.53
CA VAL A 50 -5.34 -5.74 -68.16
C VAL A 50 -5.52 -7.12 -67.53
N ALA A 51 -6.19 -8.04 -68.22
CA ALA A 51 -6.43 -9.39 -67.71
C ALA A 51 -5.14 -10.18 -67.46
N GLU A 52 -4.12 -10.02 -68.30
CA GLU A 52 -2.81 -10.63 -68.13
C GLU A 52 -2.09 -10.09 -66.87
N LEU A 53 -2.08 -8.77 -66.68
CA LEU A 53 -1.51 -8.14 -65.48
C LEU A 53 -2.29 -8.51 -64.20
N THR A 54 -3.62 -8.58 -64.27
CA THR A 54 -4.46 -9.03 -63.13
C THR A 54 -4.10 -10.46 -62.71
N ARG A 55 -3.90 -11.36 -63.69
CA ARG A 55 -3.49 -12.75 -63.42
C ARG A 55 -2.05 -12.82 -62.91
N PHE A 56 -1.13 -12.02 -63.45
CA PHE A 56 0.26 -11.96 -63.01
C PHE A 56 0.38 -11.59 -61.52
N PHE A 57 -0.38 -10.59 -61.06
CA PHE A 57 -0.43 -10.21 -59.64
C PHE A 57 -1.34 -11.10 -58.78
N GLY A 58 -2.01 -12.10 -59.38
CA GLY A 58 -2.91 -13.02 -58.69
C GLY A 58 -4.16 -12.36 -58.11
N LEU A 59 -4.58 -11.23 -58.68
CA LEU A 59 -5.76 -10.48 -58.27
C LEU A 59 -7.08 -11.14 -58.71
N ASP A 60 -7.00 -12.09 -59.66
CA ASP A 60 -8.10 -12.94 -60.13
C ASP A 60 -8.50 -14.04 -59.14
N GLN A 61 -7.66 -14.31 -58.14
CA GLN A 61 -7.86 -15.39 -57.18
C GLN A 61 -8.75 -14.97 -56.01
N PRO A 62 -9.46 -15.90 -55.36
CA PRO A 62 -10.22 -15.60 -54.16
C PRO A 62 -9.36 -15.00 -53.04
N TRP A 63 -9.90 -14.02 -52.32
CA TRP A 63 -9.16 -13.25 -51.32
C TRP A 63 -8.57 -14.10 -50.19
N TRP A 64 -9.21 -15.20 -49.79
CA TRP A 64 -8.70 -16.10 -48.76
C TRP A 64 -7.43 -16.84 -49.22
N LEU A 65 -7.33 -17.18 -50.52
CA LEU A 65 -6.16 -17.83 -51.08
C LEU A 65 -4.98 -16.84 -51.17
N GLN A 66 -5.26 -15.60 -51.58
CA GLN A 66 -4.28 -14.52 -51.55
C GLN A 66 -3.75 -14.27 -50.13
N TYR A 67 -4.64 -14.26 -49.12
CA TYR A 67 -4.24 -14.12 -47.70
C TYR A 67 -3.39 -15.30 -47.23
N GLY A 68 -3.84 -16.52 -47.51
CA GLY A 68 -3.12 -17.74 -47.13
C GLY A 68 -1.71 -17.80 -47.69
N ARG A 69 -1.53 -17.44 -48.97
CA ARG A 69 -0.20 -17.35 -49.59
C ARG A 69 0.66 -16.27 -48.94
N TRP A 70 0.12 -15.08 -48.72
CA TRP A 70 0.87 -13.99 -48.10
C TRP A 70 1.34 -14.34 -46.68
N ILE A 71 0.49 -14.93 -45.85
CA ILE A 71 0.87 -15.40 -44.51
C ILE A 71 1.88 -16.55 -44.57
N ALA A 72 1.74 -17.47 -45.53
CA ALA A 72 2.71 -18.55 -45.71
C ALA A 72 4.10 -18.03 -46.08
N GLU A 73 4.20 -17.05 -47.00
CA GLU A 73 5.46 -16.39 -47.35
C GLU A 73 6.09 -15.70 -46.12
N ILE A 74 5.30 -14.96 -45.34
CA ILE A 74 5.77 -14.33 -44.10
C ILE A 74 6.27 -15.39 -43.10
N GLY A 75 5.58 -16.52 -42.99
CA GLY A 75 5.98 -17.64 -42.14
C GLY A 75 7.35 -18.23 -42.47
N HIS A 76 7.79 -18.12 -43.73
CA HIS A 76 9.13 -18.50 -44.19
C HIS A 76 10.16 -17.35 -44.12
N GLY A 77 9.77 -16.19 -43.58
CA GLY A 77 10.61 -15.00 -43.50
C GLY A 77 10.66 -14.17 -44.78
N ASN A 78 9.80 -14.46 -45.77
CA ASN A 78 9.69 -13.69 -47.00
C ASN A 78 8.61 -12.61 -46.88
N LEU A 79 9.02 -11.34 -46.85
CA LEU A 79 8.11 -10.19 -46.81
C LEU A 79 7.52 -9.82 -48.20
N GLY A 80 7.89 -10.56 -49.24
CA GLY A 80 7.48 -10.33 -50.61
C GLY A 80 8.35 -9.31 -51.35
N THR A 81 7.94 -9.01 -52.58
CA THR A 81 8.57 -8.05 -53.47
C THR A 81 7.61 -6.89 -53.75
N SER A 82 8.15 -5.68 -53.82
CA SER A 82 7.38 -4.50 -54.20
C SER A 82 6.92 -4.64 -55.66
N TRP A 83 5.61 -4.50 -55.88
CA TRP A 83 5.04 -4.57 -57.23
C TRP A 83 5.43 -3.36 -58.10
N ARG A 84 5.84 -2.25 -57.46
CA ARG A 84 6.27 -1.04 -58.16
C ARG A 84 7.75 -1.05 -58.53
N THR A 85 8.60 -1.48 -57.60
CA THR A 85 10.06 -1.36 -57.75
C THR A 85 10.75 -2.67 -58.09
N GLY A 86 10.06 -3.81 -57.94
CA GLY A 86 10.65 -5.14 -58.09
C GLY A 86 11.60 -5.55 -56.97
N LYS A 87 11.90 -4.66 -56.02
CA LYS A 87 12.87 -4.91 -54.94
C LYS A 87 12.23 -5.73 -53.80
N PRO A 88 13.02 -6.56 -53.10
CA PRO A 88 12.57 -7.23 -51.88
C PRO A 88 12.12 -6.21 -50.83
N VAL A 89 10.94 -6.40 -50.24
CA VAL A 89 10.36 -5.47 -49.24
C VAL A 89 11.29 -5.28 -48.04
N LEU A 90 11.92 -6.35 -47.56
CA LEU A 90 12.86 -6.28 -46.44
C LEU A 90 14.01 -5.31 -46.71
N SER A 91 14.55 -5.28 -47.93
CA SER A 91 15.64 -4.38 -48.31
C SER A 91 15.23 -2.91 -48.23
N LEU A 92 14.03 -2.59 -48.74
CA LEU A 92 13.43 -1.26 -48.69
C LEU A 92 13.18 -0.80 -47.24
N ILE A 93 12.75 -1.70 -46.36
CA ILE A 93 12.54 -1.38 -44.93
C ILE A 93 13.88 -1.11 -44.25
N VAL A 94 14.87 -2.00 -44.40
CA VAL A 94 16.18 -1.90 -43.72
C VAL A 94 16.93 -0.65 -44.15
N GLU A 95 16.85 -0.23 -45.41
CA GLU A 95 17.46 1.00 -45.92
C GLU A 95 16.89 2.26 -45.23
N ARG A 96 15.62 2.23 -44.83
CA ARG A 96 14.90 3.40 -44.26
C ARG A 96 14.78 3.36 -42.74
N LEU A 97 15.01 2.20 -42.14
CA LEU A 97 14.89 1.97 -40.71
C LEU A 97 15.80 2.88 -39.85
N PRO A 98 17.07 3.16 -40.23
CA PRO A 98 17.94 4.03 -39.44
C PRO A 98 17.33 5.42 -39.19
N VAL A 99 16.70 6.00 -40.22
CA VAL A 99 16.08 7.34 -40.16
C VAL A 99 14.94 7.37 -39.14
N THR A 100 14.04 6.39 -39.20
CA THR A 100 12.91 6.29 -38.26
C THR A 100 13.37 6.04 -36.83
N LEU A 101 14.38 5.17 -36.64
CA LEU A 101 14.95 4.90 -35.32
C LEU A 101 15.66 6.11 -34.73
N GLU A 102 16.45 6.82 -35.54
CA GLU A 102 17.13 8.07 -35.18
C GLU A 102 16.12 9.14 -34.76
N LEU A 103 15.11 9.38 -35.60
CA LEU A 103 14.04 10.34 -35.31
C LEU A 103 13.31 9.99 -34.00
N THR A 104 12.98 8.72 -33.80
CA THR A 104 12.30 8.25 -32.58
C THR A 104 13.20 8.44 -31.36
N ALA A 105 14.47 8.07 -31.43
CA ALA A 105 15.43 8.19 -30.34
C ALA A 105 15.63 9.66 -29.93
N LEU A 106 15.83 10.55 -30.91
CA LEU A 106 15.95 11.99 -30.66
C LEU A 106 14.65 12.57 -30.08
N SER A 107 13.49 12.12 -30.55
CA SER A 107 12.19 12.56 -30.03
C SER A 107 11.99 12.14 -28.57
N VAL A 108 12.41 10.93 -28.20
CA VAL A 108 12.42 10.45 -26.81
C VAL A 108 13.37 11.31 -25.97
N ALA A 109 14.56 11.61 -26.49
CA ALA A 109 15.53 12.47 -25.80
C ALA A 109 14.91 13.86 -25.54
N PHE A 110 14.32 14.51 -26.54
CA PHE A 110 13.60 15.78 -26.36
C PHE A 110 12.46 15.65 -25.36
N ALA A 111 11.66 14.58 -25.44
CA ALA A 111 10.54 14.37 -24.53
C ALA A 111 10.99 14.24 -23.06
N LEU A 112 12.12 13.57 -22.80
CA LEU A 112 12.70 13.44 -21.47
C LEU A 112 13.37 14.73 -20.99
N LEU A 113 14.17 15.36 -21.85
CA LEU A 113 14.90 16.60 -21.57
C LEU A 113 13.98 17.79 -21.30
N LEU A 114 12.82 17.84 -21.94
CA LEU A 114 11.82 18.87 -21.69
C LEU A 114 10.83 18.44 -20.60
N GLY A 115 10.33 17.21 -20.67
CA GLY A 115 9.26 16.71 -19.81
C GLY A 115 9.66 16.60 -18.34
N ILE A 116 10.80 15.96 -18.05
CA ILE A 116 11.22 15.74 -16.65
C ILE A 116 11.52 17.08 -15.95
N PRO A 117 12.36 17.99 -16.52
CA PRO A 117 12.62 19.27 -15.88
C PRO A 117 11.38 20.14 -15.74
N ALA A 118 10.52 20.22 -16.77
CA ALA A 118 9.27 20.97 -16.68
C ALA A 118 8.38 20.45 -15.54
N GLY A 119 8.25 19.13 -15.40
CA GLY A 119 7.49 18.51 -14.31
C GLY A 119 8.10 18.78 -12.92
N ILE A 120 9.43 18.73 -12.78
CA ILE A 120 10.13 19.06 -11.52
C ILE A 120 9.92 20.52 -11.15
N VAL A 121 10.10 21.44 -12.09
CA VAL A 121 9.93 22.88 -11.85
C VAL A 121 8.49 23.20 -11.47
N SER A 122 7.52 22.62 -12.18
CA SER A 122 6.09 22.77 -11.90
C SER A 122 5.68 22.18 -10.54
N ALA A 123 6.30 21.07 -10.10
CA ALA A 123 6.04 20.49 -8.78
C ALA A 123 6.69 21.28 -7.63
N THR A 124 7.90 21.79 -7.82
CA THR A 124 8.64 22.55 -6.79
C THR A 124 8.11 23.97 -6.62
N ARG A 125 7.55 24.57 -7.68
CA ARG A 125 6.92 25.90 -7.66
C ARG A 125 5.40 25.82 -7.76
N ARG A 126 4.83 24.83 -7.06
CA ARG A 126 3.39 24.54 -7.06
C ARG A 126 2.56 25.80 -6.82
N ASP A 127 1.48 25.95 -7.60
CA ASP A 127 0.50 27.02 -7.51
C ASP A 127 1.07 28.45 -7.75
N GLN A 128 2.32 28.55 -8.23
CA GLN A 128 2.92 29.80 -8.69
C GLN A 128 2.74 29.99 -10.20
N ALA A 129 3.04 31.19 -10.71
CA ALA A 129 2.96 31.50 -12.14
C ALA A 129 3.72 30.50 -13.03
N VAL A 130 4.87 30.00 -12.57
CA VAL A 130 5.67 29.00 -13.30
C VAL A 130 4.94 27.66 -13.44
N ASP A 131 4.24 27.19 -12.40
CA ASP A 131 3.40 25.98 -12.47
C ASP A 131 2.24 26.18 -13.44
N ASN A 132 1.57 27.33 -13.36
CA ASN A 132 0.46 27.65 -14.27
C ASN A 132 0.90 27.74 -15.74
N VAL A 133 2.01 28.42 -16.04
CA VAL A 133 2.60 28.49 -17.39
C VAL A 133 2.98 27.10 -17.89
N THR A 134 3.60 26.27 -17.03
CA THR A 134 3.95 24.89 -17.41
C THR A 134 2.71 24.07 -17.70
N ARG A 135 1.66 24.17 -16.87
CA ARG A 135 0.40 23.45 -17.09
C ARG A 135 -0.28 23.86 -18.39
N VAL A 136 -0.38 25.16 -18.66
CA VAL A 136 -0.93 25.67 -19.93
C VAL A 136 -0.06 25.20 -21.11
N GLY A 137 1.26 25.30 -21.01
CA GLY A 137 2.19 24.82 -22.04
C GLY A 137 2.05 23.32 -22.31
N THR A 138 1.92 22.49 -21.27
CA THR A 138 1.68 21.05 -21.45
C THR A 138 0.31 20.76 -22.07
N LEU A 139 -0.73 21.54 -21.73
CA LEU A 139 -2.05 21.40 -22.35
C LEU A 139 -2.00 21.74 -23.84
N LEU A 140 -1.33 22.84 -24.20
CA LEU A 140 -1.13 23.24 -25.59
C LEU A 140 -0.33 22.17 -26.35
N GLY A 141 0.76 21.66 -25.78
CA GLY A 141 1.59 20.63 -26.40
C GLY A 141 0.86 19.32 -26.70
N LEU A 142 -0.25 19.02 -26.01
CA LEU A 142 -1.10 17.86 -26.29
C LEU A 142 -2.21 18.15 -27.29
N SER A 143 -2.62 19.41 -27.38
CA SER A 143 -3.79 19.83 -28.16
C SER A 143 -3.41 20.23 -29.58
N ILE A 144 -2.15 20.59 -29.82
CA ILE A 144 -1.66 20.98 -31.14
C ILE A 144 -1.45 19.73 -32.00
N PRO A 145 -2.09 19.63 -33.18
CA PRO A 145 -1.83 18.54 -34.12
C PRO A 145 -0.38 18.54 -34.61
N VAL A 146 0.25 17.36 -34.65
CA VAL A 146 1.67 17.19 -34.99
C VAL A 146 2.00 17.74 -36.38
N PHE A 147 1.16 17.48 -37.40
CA PHE A 147 1.40 18.01 -38.75
C PHE A 147 1.38 19.55 -38.78
N TRP A 148 0.43 20.17 -38.06
CA TRP A 148 0.32 21.62 -38.01
C TRP A 148 1.53 22.21 -37.30
N GLN A 149 1.95 21.60 -36.19
CA GLN A 149 3.15 22.01 -35.47
C GLN A 149 4.38 21.94 -36.38
N GLY A 150 4.56 20.83 -37.10
CA GLY A 150 5.66 20.63 -38.03
C GLY A 150 5.70 21.69 -39.11
N THR A 151 4.56 21.94 -39.78
CA THR A 151 4.45 22.99 -40.81
C THR A 151 4.76 24.37 -40.25
N MET A 152 4.25 24.73 -39.07
CA MET A 152 4.54 26.02 -38.44
C MET A 152 6.02 26.16 -38.05
N LEU A 153 6.64 25.10 -37.54
CA LEU A 153 8.08 25.09 -37.24
C LEU A 153 8.90 25.31 -38.50
N ILE A 154 8.59 24.61 -39.59
CA ILE A 154 9.28 24.80 -40.89
C ILE A 154 9.13 26.25 -41.35
N LEU A 155 7.91 26.79 -41.38
CA LEU A 155 7.66 28.17 -41.83
C LEU A 155 8.44 29.19 -40.99
N PHE A 156 8.38 29.07 -39.65
CA PHE A 156 9.04 30.00 -38.75
C PHE A 156 10.57 29.94 -38.89
N PHE A 157 11.16 28.74 -38.89
CA PHE A 157 12.61 28.59 -38.92
C PHE A 157 13.22 28.77 -40.32
N SER A 158 12.49 28.44 -41.38
CA SER A 158 12.93 28.58 -42.76
C SER A 158 12.70 29.98 -43.32
N VAL A 159 11.52 30.58 -43.10
CA VAL A 159 11.15 31.85 -43.76
C VAL A 159 11.52 33.04 -42.89
N TYR A 160 11.17 33.00 -41.60
CA TYR A 160 11.37 34.14 -40.69
C TYR A 160 12.80 34.19 -40.14
N LEU A 161 13.29 33.12 -39.54
CA LEU A 161 14.65 33.06 -38.98
C LEU A 161 15.75 32.76 -40.03
N ARG A 162 15.38 32.18 -41.18
CA ARG A 162 16.32 31.72 -42.24
C ARG A 162 17.47 30.85 -41.71
N TRP A 163 17.21 30.13 -40.63
CA TRP A 163 18.22 29.32 -39.94
C TRP A 163 18.26 27.88 -40.46
N MET A 164 17.15 27.39 -41.01
CA MET A 164 17.02 25.99 -41.39
C MET A 164 17.77 25.66 -42.69
N PRO A 165 18.71 24.69 -42.70
CA PRO A 165 19.33 24.21 -43.93
C PRO A 165 18.29 23.46 -44.80
N PRO A 166 18.57 23.26 -46.11
CA PRO A 166 17.71 22.44 -46.96
C PRO A 166 17.43 21.08 -46.33
N VAL A 167 16.18 20.64 -46.33
CA VAL A 167 15.70 19.41 -45.67
C VAL A 167 16.08 18.17 -46.47
N VAL A 168 17.39 17.95 -46.62
CA VAL A 168 17.97 16.78 -47.27
C VAL A 168 18.65 15.96 -46.20
N TRP A 169 18.12 14.77 -45.92
CA TRP A 169 18.68 13.90 -44.89
C TRP A 169 20.14 13.55 -45.19
N VAL A 170 20.96 13.56 -44.15
CA VAL A 170 22.39 13.22 -44.18
C VAL A 170 22.63 12.17 -43.10
N ASP A 171 23.44 11.17 -43.39
CA ASP A 171 23.79 10.12 -42.43
C ASP A 171 24.55 10.70 -41.23
N PHE A 172 24.18 10.26 -40.01
CA PHE A 172 24.78 10.74 -38.77
C PHE A 172 26.30 10.54 -38.70
N PHE A 173 26.81 9.42 -39.22
CA PHE A 173 28.25 9.12 -39.17
C PHE A 173 29.04 9.92 -40.20
N SER A 174 28.39 10.40 -41.26
CA SER A 174 29.03 11.23 -42.29
C SER A 174 29.21 12.69 -41.84
N ASP A 175 28.16 13.31 -41.30
CA ASP A 175 28.18 14.68 -40.78
C ASP A 175 27.21 14.81 -39.60
N PRO A 176 27.67 14.53 -38.36
CA PRO A 176 26.82 14.55 -37.17
C PRO A 176 26.20 15.93 -36.91
N ARG A 177 26.91 17.02 -37.22
CA ARG A 177 26.43 18.37 -36.93
C ARG A 177 25.27 18.73 -37.85
N ARG A 178 25.42 18.44 -39.15
CA ARG A 178 24.38 18.71 -40.13
C ARG A 178 23.17 17.81 -39.92
N ASN A 179 23.38 16.52 -39.66
CA ASN A 179 22.30 15.59 -39.33
C ASN A 179 21.47 16.09 -38.13
N LEU A 180 22.12 16.40 -37.00
CA LEU A 180 21.41 16.85 -35.80
C LEU A 180 20.64 18.16 -36.03
N THR A 181 21.18 19.07 -36.85
CA THR A 181 20.50 20.32 -37.23
C THR A 181 19.22 20.03 -38.02
N ILE A 182 19.26 19.08 -38.95
CA ILE A 182 18.09 18.68 -39.75
C ILE A 182 17.08 17.92 -38.88
N MET A 183 17.53 17.05 -37.97
CA MET A 183 16.68 16.20 -37.13
C MET A 183 16.08 16.93 -35.92
N ALA A 184 16.64 18.06 -35.50
CA ALA A 184 16.20 18.76 -34.29
C ALA A 184 14.72 19.18 -34.34
N LEU A 185 14.27 19.81 -35.42
CA LEU A 185 12.88 20.27 -35.57
C LEU A 185 11.87 19.11 -35.73
N PRO A 186 12.12 18.10 -36.58
CA PRO A 186 11.31 16.88 -36.61
C PRO A 186 11.19 16.21 -35.25
N ALA A 187 12.32 16.05 -34.53
CA ALA A 187 12.35 15.38 -33.25
C ALA A 187 11.66 16.19 -32.14
N LEU A 188 11.79 17.52 -32.15
CA LEU A 188 11.05 18.40 -31.26
C LEU A 188 9.54 18.31 -31.53
N CYS A 189 9.13 18.34 -32.79
CA CYS A 189 7.72 18.23 -33.19
C CYS A 189 7.11 16.91 -32.70
N LEU A 190 7.76 15.79 -33.02
CA LEU A 190 7.31 14.47 -32.60
C LEU A 190 7.35 14.29 -31.06
N GLY A 191 8.39 14.82 -30.42
CA GLY A 191 8.61 14.71 -28.98
C GLY A 191 7.71 15.59 -28.11
N THR A 192 7.09 16.65 -28.65
CA THR A 192 6.34 17.66 -27.86
C THR A 192 5.18 17.05 -27.06
N ALA A 193 4.32 16.24 -27.68
CA ALA A 193 3.18 15.63 -27.02
C ALA A 193 3.62 14.64 -25.91
N SER A 194 4.69 13.87 -26.20
CA SER A 194 5.31 12.96 -25.22
C SER A 194 5.94 13.73 -24.05
N ALA A 195 6.61 14.86 -24.32
CA ALA A 195 7.16 15.74 -23.30
C ALA A 195 6.07 16.24 -22.35
N ALA A 196 4.91 16.63 -22.88
CA ALA A 196 3.78 17.10 -22.09
C ALA A 196 3.18 16.00 -21.19
N ASN A 197 3.07 14.77 -21.70
CA ASN A 197 2.64 13.61 -20.89
C ASN A 197 3.65 13.28 -19.78
N ILE A 198 4.95 13.30 -20.10
CA ILE A 198 6.03 13.06 -19.14
C ILE A 198 6.07 14.16 -18.08
N ALA A 199 5.91 15.43 -18.47
CA ALA A 199 5.86 16.57 -17.54
C ALA A 199 4.70 16.45 -16.55
N ARG A 200 3.50 16.12 -17.04
CA ARG A 200 2.31 15.95 -16.18
C ARG A 200 2.49 14.81 -15.18
N THR A 201 3.01 13.67 -15.65
CA THR A 201 3.30 12.50 -14.81
C THR A 201 4.38 12.82 -13.79
N THR A 202 5.49 13.41 -14.23
CA THR A 202 6.61 13.83 -13.37
C THR A 202 6.13 14.78 -12.30
N ARG A 203 5.30 15.77 -12.65
CA ARG A 203 4.71 16.71 -11.71
C ARG A 203 3.88 16.00 -10.64
N SER A 204 2.99 15.09 -11.04
CA SER A 204 2.14 14.33 -10.11
C SER A 204 3.00 13.52 -9.13
N CYS A 205 3.95 12.74 -9.66
CA CYS A 205 4.81 11.89 -8.85
C CYS A 205 5.72 12.71 -7.92
N MET A 206 6.28 13.82 -8.42
CA MET A 206 7.10 14.73 -7.61
C MET A 206 6.29 15.38 -6.50
N LEU A 207 5.04 15.79 -6.72
CA LEU A 207 4.21 16.34 -5.66
C LEU A 207 3.91 15.33 -4.56
N ASP A 208 3.61 14.08 -4.92
CA ASP A 208 3.36 13.01 -3.95
C ASP A 208 4.60 12.77 -3.08
N VAL A 209 5.78 12.73 -3.72
CA VAL A 209 7.04 12.50 -3.03
C VAL A 209 7.49 13.72 -2.20
N LEU A 210 7.38 14.94 -2.72
CA LEU A 210 7.78 16.16 -2.00
C LEU A 210 6.92 16.43 -0.76
N ARG A 211 5.68 15.92 -0.72
CA ARG A 211 4.79 16.01 0.44
C ARG A 211 5.12 14.99 1.54
N SER A 212 6.01 14.04 1.27
CA SER A 212 6.38 13.01 2.24
C SER A 212 7.27 13.56 3.36
N GLU A 213 7.15 12.98 4.56
CA GLU A 213 7.85 13.47 5.74
C GLU A 213 9.37 13.28 5.67
N TYR A 214 9.86 12.24 4.97
CA TYR A 214 11.31 12.01 4.83
C TYR A 214 12.00 13.13 4.04
N ILE A 215 11.28 13.79 3.12
CA ILE A 215 11.77 14.97 2.38
C ILE A 215 11.87 16.18 3.33
N ARG A 216 10.88 16.36 4.21
CA ARG A 216 10.93 17.41 5.25
C ARG A 216 12.05 17.16 6.26
N THR A 217 12.26 15.90 6.66
CA THR A 217 13.39 15.51 7.52
C THR A 217 14.73 15.74 6.83
N ALA A 218 14.85 15.46 5.52
CA ALA A 218 16.06 15.75 4.76
C ALA A 218 16.36 17.26 4.72
N SER A 219 15.35 18.09 4.49
CA SER A 219 15.48 19.56 4.54
C SER A 219 15.80 20.07 5.95
N ALA A 220 15.15 19.53 7.00
CA ALA A 220 15.39 19.91 8.40
C ALA A 220 16.80 19.53 8.90
N LYS A 221 17.44 18.52 8.27
CA LYS A 221 18.86 18.18 8.50
C LYS A 221 19.84 19.16 7.83
N GLY A 222 19.35 20.21 7.18
CA GLY A 222 20.17 21.24 6.53
C GLY A 222 20.66 20.86 5.13
N LEU A 223 20.10 19.82 4.49
CA LEU A 223 20.45 19.48 3.12
C LEU A 223 19.91 20.54 2.15
N ALA A 224 20.74 20.97 1.19
CA ALA A 224 20.35 21.95 0.19
C ALA A 224 19.11 21.49 -0.61
N ASP A 225 18.17 22.40 -0.88
CA ASP A 225 16.89 22.10 -1.56
C ASP A 225 17.09 21.37 -2.89
N ARG A 226 18.12 21.73 -3.66
CA ARG A 226 18.46 21.05 -4.93
C ARG A 226 18.82 19.59 -4.71
N LEU A 227 19.55 19.27 -3.64
CA LEU A 227 19.94 17.90 -3.30
C LEU A 227 18.71 17.11 -2.83
N VAL A 228 17.86 17.71 -2.00
CA VAL A 228 16.59 17.11 -1.56
C VAL A 228 15.71 16.75 -2.76
N VAL A 229 15.55 17.68 -3.71
CA VAL A 229 14.73 17.46 -4.91
C VAL A 229 15.34 16.42 -5.84
N LEU A 230 16.62 16.56 -6.24
CA LEU A 230 17.21 15.69 -7.27
C LEU A 230 17.63 14.32 -6.73
N LYS A 231 18.14 14.22 -5.50
CA LYS A 231 18.68 12.97 -4.94
C LYS A 231 17.62 12.17 -4.18
N HIS A 232 16.73 12.84 -3.44
CA HIS A 232 15.78 12.17 -2.54
C HIS A 232 14.37 12.09 -3.13
N ALA A 233 13.88 13.16 -3.76
CA ALA A 233 12.54 13.17 -4.32
C ALA A 233 12.48 12.51 -5.71
N LEU A 234 13.31 12.97 -6.65
CA LEU A 234 13.30 12.49 -8.04
C LEU A 234 13.60 10.99 -8.14
N LYS A 235 14.56 10.48 -7.36
CA LYS A 235 14.90 9.05 -7.36
C LYS A 235 13.69 8.14 -7.09
N ASN A 236 12.80 8.55 -6.18
CA ASN A 236 11.60 7.78 -5.84
C ASN A 236 10.45 8.06 -6.82
N ALA A 237 10.36 9.28 -7.35
CA ALA A 237 9.40 9.63 -8.39
C ALA A 237 9.73 8.97 -9.76
N LEU A 238 10.99 8.58 -10.01
CA LEU A 238 11.42 8.01 -11.29
C LEU A 238 10.77 6.65 -11.62
N ILE A 239 10.36 5.87 -10.62
CA ILE A 239 9.78 4.53 -10.82
C ILE A 239 8.56 4.58 -11.78
N PRO A 240 7.51 5.39 -11.50
CA PRO A 240 6.40 5.56 -12.44
C PRO A 240 6.77 6.36 -13.70
N ILE A 241 7.68 7.34 -13.61
CA ILE A 241 8.08 8.17 -14.75
C ILE A 241 8.74 7.33 -15.85
N VAL A 242 9.65 6.43 -15.50
CA VAL A 242 10.32 5.53 -16.45
C VAL A 242 9.30 4.63 -17.16
N THR A 243 8.29 4.17 -16.44
CA THR A 243 7.23 3.33 -17.01
C THR A 243 6.42 4.10 -18.06
N VAL A 244 6.01 5.33 -17.74
CA VAL A 244 5.29 6.18 -18.69
C VAL A 244 6.17 6.56 -19.87
N ALA A 245 7.43 6.92 -19.64
CA ALA A 245 8.38 7.21 -20.70
C ALA A 245 8.52 6.04 -21.68
N GLY A 246 8.65 4.81 -21.16
CA GLY A 246 8.73 3.61 -21.99
C GLY A 246 7.47 3.37 -22.85
N LEU A 247 6.28 3.63 -22.30
CA LEU A 247 5.02 3.57 -23.07
C LEU A 247 4.97 4.63 -24.19
N GLN A 248 5.51 5.83 -23.94
CA GLN A 248 5.54 6.89 -24.96
C GLN A 248 6.43 6.51 -26.15
N ILE A 249 7.50 5.73 -25.97
CA ILE A 249 8.37 5.28 -27.09
C ILE A 249 7.53 4.55 -28.15
N GLY A 250 6.62 3.69 -27.74
CA GLY A 250 5.71 3.01 -28.67
C GLY A 250 4.81 4.00 -29.41
N ILE A 251 4.22 4.96 -28.71
CA ILE A 251 3.32 5.96 -29.31
C ILE A 251 4.06 6.82 -30.34
N LEU A 252 5.32 7.19 -30.04
CA LEU A 252 6.15 7.99 -30.92
C LEU A 252 6.40 7.30 -32.27
N LEU A 253 6.60 5.98 -32.29
CA LEU A 253 6.75 5.21 -33.53
C LEU A 253 5.55 5.37 -34.47
N GLY A 254 4.33 5.42 -33.94
CA GLY A 254 3.14 5.68 -34.76
C GLY A 254 3.08 7.11 -35.31
N GLY A 255 3.58 8.09 -34.55
CA GLY A 255 3.63 9.50 -34.95
C GLY A 255 4.70 9.84 -35.98
N THR A 256 5.73 8.98 -36.14
CA THR A 256 6.82 9.20 -37.11
C THR A 256 6.32 9.37 -38.53
N VAL A 257 5.27 8.63 -38.94
CA VAL A 257 4.72 8.63 -40.31
C VAL A 257 4.39 10.04 -40.78
N VAL A 258 3.70 10.81 -39.94
CA VAL A 258 3.27 12.18 -40.28
C VAL A 258 4.47 13.13 -40.31
N VAL A 259 5.38 12.99 -39.36
CA VAL A 259 6.56 13.87 -39.25
C VAL A 259 7.55 13.62 -40.38
N GLU A 260 7.77 12.36 -40.75
CA GLU A 260 8.62 12.00 -41.88
C GLU A 260 8.08 12.55 -43.20
N GLU A 261 6.76 12.56 -43.39
CA GLU A 261 6.17 13.16 -44.60
C GLU A 261 6.29 14.68 -44.60
N VAL A 262 5.92 15.35 -43.50
CA VAL A 262 5.98 16.83 -43.38
C VAL A 262 7.40 17.35 -43.54
N PHE A 263 8.40 16.66 -42.97
CA PHE A 263 9.81 17.02 -43.09
C PHE A 263 10.53 16.28 -44.23
N THR A 264 9.80 15.57 -45.10
CA THR A 264 10.36 14.86 -46.27
C THR A 264 11.52 13.89 -45.94
N LEU A 265 11.55 13.33 -44.73
CA LEU A 265 12.58 12.40 -44.29
C LEU A 265 12.40 11.03 -44.96
N PRO A 266 13.47 10.38 -45.44
CA PRO A 266 13.39 9.06 -46.08
C PRO A 266 13.30 7.96 -45.01
N GLY A 267 12.21 7.94 -44.24
CA GLY A 267 11.95 6.91 -43.22
C GLY A 267 10.96 5.84 -43.66
N VAL A 268 10.70 4.89 -42.76
CA VAL A 268 9.79 3.75 -42.98
C VAL A 268 8.33 4.20 -43.00
N GLY A 269 7.96 5.21 -42.21
CA GLY A 269 6.60 5.75 -42.21
C GLY A 269 6.23 6.39 -43.54
N ARG A 270 7.16 7.17 -44.11
CA ARG A 270 7.01 7.73 -45.47
C ARG A 270 6.95 6.64 -46.55
N LEU A 271 7.75 5.58 -46.40
CA LEU A 271 7.70 4.41 -47.30
C LEU A 271 6.31 3.75 -47.30
N VAL A 272 5.69 3.60 -46.13
CA VAL A 272 4.31 3.07 -46.01
C VAL A 272 3.32 3.98 -46.72
N LEU A 273 3.35 5.29 -46.45
CA LEU A 273 2.46 6.25 -47.12
C LEU A 273 2.58 6.15 -48.64
N TRP A 274 3.81 6.15 -49.16
CA TRP A 274 4.05 6.03 -50.60
C TRP A 274 3.51 4.71 -51.16
N SER A 275 3.70 3.59 -50.46
CA SER A 275 3.17 2.29 -50.87
C SER A 275 1.63 2.27 -50.94
N ILE A 276 0.96 2.97 -50.02
CA ILE A 276 -0.50 3.11 -50.01
C ILE A 276 -0.96 3.90 -51.24
N TYR A 277 -0.33 5.05 -51.50
CA TYR A 277 -0.67 5.89 -52.66
C TYR A 277 -0.45 5.18 -53.99
N GLN A 278 0.59 4.35 -54.06
CA GLN A 278 0.95 3.58 -55.25
C GLN A 278 0.25 2.21 -55.34
N ARG A 279 -0.63 1.87 -54.38
CA ARG A 279 -1.34 0.59 -54.31
C ARG A 279 -0.40 -0.63 -54.36
N ASP A 280 0.80 -0.52 -53.77
CA ASP A 280 1.77 -1.61 -53.69
C ASP A 280 1.44 -2.52 -52.49
N TYR A 281 0.56 -3.51 -52.70
CA TYR A 281 -0.01 -4.30 -51.60
C TYR A 281 1.05 -5.06 -50.79
N PRO A 282 2.01 -5.79 -51.38
CA PRO A 282 3.03 -6.48 -50.59
C PRO A 282 3.86 -5.52 -49.75
N LEU A 283 4.25 -4.37 -50.31
CA LEU A 283 5.03 -3.37 -49.59
C LEU A 283 4.23 -2.79 -48.42
N THR A 284 2.98 -2.40 -48.62
CA THR A 284 2.14 -1.84 -47.57
C THR A 284 1.89 -2.84 -46.44
N GLN A 285 1.43 -4.04 -46.78
CA GLN A 285 1.01 -5.04 -45.78
C GLN A 285 2.18 -5.51 -44.93
N SER A 286 3.29 -5.87 -45.57
CA SER A 286 4.48 -6.36 -44.89
C SER A 286 5.17 -5.26 -44.07
N THR A 287 5.18 -4.01 -44.54
CA THR A 287 5.78 -2.91 -43.76
C THR A 287 4.93 -2.56 -42.54
N ILE A 288 3.59 -2.55 -42.63
CA ILE A 288 2.72 -2.34 -41.47
C ILE A 288 2.89 -3.45 -40.44
N LEU A 289 2.95 -4.71 -40.87
CA LEU A 289 3.24 -5.83 -39.96
C LEU A 289 4.61 -5.71 -39.32
N PHE A 290 5.64 -5.33 -40.09
CA PHE A 290 6.99 -5.09 -39.56
C PHE A 290 6.99 -4.02 -38.47
N ILE A 291 6.36 -2.86 -38.72
CA ILE A 291 6.22 -1.79 -37.73
C ILE A 291 5.48 -2.30 -36.48
N ALA A 292 4.41 -3.08 -36.64
CA ALA A 292 3.65 -3.62 -35.54
C ALA A 292 4.48 -4.61 -34.69
N VAL A 293 5.22 -5.52 -35.31
CA VAL A 293 6.14 -6.43 -34.63
C VAL A 293 7.22 -5.65 -33.88
N MET A 294 7.82 -4.65 -34.51
CA MET A 294 8.82 -3.79 -33.88
C MET A 294 8.24 -3.05 -32.66
N PHE A 295 7.07 -2.42 -32.80
CA PHE A 295 6.36 -1.74 -31.71
C PHE A 295 6.04 -2.69 -30.55
N MET A 296 5.49 -3.88 -30.83
CA MET A 296 5.17 -4.86 -29.80
C MET A 296 6.43 -5.39 -29.10
N THR A 297 7.53 -5.58 -29.85
CA THR A 297 8.81 -6.02 -29.29
C THR A 297 9.40 -4.97 -28.36
N ILE A 298 9.38 -3.70 -28.75
CA ILE A 298 9.82 -2.58 -27.90
C ILE A 298 8.95 -2.49 -26.63
N ASN A 299 7.63 -2.58 -26.77
CA ASN A 299 6.73 -2.58 -25.61
C ASN A 299 6.94 -3.79 -24.69
N LEU A 300 7.21 -4.98 -25.24
CA LEU A 300 7.55 -6.16 -24.46
C LEU A 300 8.88 -5.94 -23.72
N ALA A 301 9.91 -5.40 -24.39
CA ALA A 301 11.20 -5.09 -23.78
C ALA A 301 11.05 -4.08 -22.63
N VAL A 302 10.30 -2.99 -22.84
CA VAL A 302 9.97 -2.00 -21.80
C VAL A 302 9.23 -2.66 -20.65
N ALA A 303 8.24 -3.51 -20.92
CA ALA A 303 7.46 -4.19 -19.89
C ALA A 303 8.31 -5.19 -19.08
N VAL A 304 9.21 -5.93 -19.73
CA VAL A 304 10.16 -6.84 -19.07
C VAL A 304 11.17 -6.05 -18.26
N TYR A 305 11.71 -4.95 -18.79
CA TYR A 305 12.64 -4.07 -18.08
C TYR A 305 11.99 -3.40 -16.86
N GLY A 306 10.75 -2.89 -17.00
CA GLY A 306 9.96 -2.37 -15.88
C GLY A 306 9.68 -3.44 -14.83
N CYS A 307 9.31 -4.65 -15.25
CA CYS A 307 9.20 -5.80 -14.34
C CYS A 307 10.54 -6.13 -13.68
N ALA A 308 11.67 -6.05 -14.39
CA ALA A 308 13.01 -6.31 -13.87
C ALA A 308 13.45 -5.26 -12.85
N ILE A 309 13.15 -3.97 -13.04
CA ILE A 309 13.40 -2.92 -12.03
C ILE A 309 12.61 -3.19 -10.75
N VAL A 310 11.33 -3.55 -10.90
CA VAL A 310 10.48 -3.94 -9.76
C VAL A 310 10.99 -5.25 -9.14
N LEU A 311 11.46 -6.20 -9.96
CA LEU A 311 12.02 -7.46 -9.50
C LEU A 311 13.33 -7.26 -8.76
N VAL A 312 14.23 -6.40 -9.21
CA VAL A 312 15.50 -6.05 -8.53
C VAL A 312 15.19 -5.39 -7.19
N SER A 313 14.20 -4.49 -7.15
CA SER A 313 13.66 -3.94 -5.90
C SER A 313 13.04 -5.03 -5.00
N CYS A 314 12.43 -6.08 -5.58
CA CYS A 314 11.92 -7.24 -4.85
C CYS A 314 12.99 -8.30 -4.53
N ILE A 315 14.11 -8.39 -5.25
CA ILE A 315 15.22 -9.33 -5.05
C ILE A 315 16.02 -8.88 -3.82
N VAL A 316 16.17 -7.57 -3.60
CA VAL A 316 16.67 -7.03 -2.32
C VAL A 316 15.80 -7.50 -1.13
N VAL A 317 14.50 -7.73 -1.36
CA VAL A 317 13.56 -8.26 -0.36
C VAL A 317 13.56 -9.80 -0.28
N ARG A 318 13.77 -10.52 -1.39
CA ARG A 318 13.79 -12.00 -1.50
C ARG A 318 15.15 -12.66 -1.23
N ALA A 319 16.25 -11.91 -1.19
CA ALA A 319 17.56 -12.41 -0.78
C ALA A 319 17.65 -12.71 0.74
N MET A 320 16.56 -12.47 1.48
CA MET A 320 16.43 -12.82 2.89
C MET A 320 15.85 -14.23 3.03
N ASP A 321 16.58 -15.07 3.75
CA ASP A 321 16.06 -16.36 4.21
C ASP A 321 14.71 -16.17 4.92
N LEU A 322 13.80 -17.16 4.76
CA LEU A 322 12.46 -17.11 5.33
C LEU A 322 12.52 -16.88 6.85
N ARG A 323 13.52 -17.47 7.53
CA ARG A 323 13.75 -17.26 8.97
C ARG A 323 14.02 -15.79 9.28
N THR A 324 14.90 -15.15 8.52
CA THR A 324 15.21 -13.71 8.70
C THR A 324 13.99 -12.83 8.43
N ARG A 325 13.17 -13.15 7.42
CA ARG A 325 11.93 -12.40 7.14
C ARG A 325 10.92 -12.54 8.27
N VAL A 326 10.71 -13.77 8.77
CA VAL A 326 9.87 -14.03 9.95
C VAL A 326 10.39 -13.28 11.17
N THR A 327 11.70 -13.23 11.38
CA THR A 327 12.31 -12.47 12.48
C THR A 327 11.98 -10.98 12.39
N VAL A 328 12.29 -10.35 11.25
CA VAL A 328 12.03 -8.91 11.06
C VAL A 328 10.55 -8.58 11.24
N LEU A 329 9.65 -9.43 10.72
CA LEU A 329 8.20 -9.21 10.81
C LEU A 329 7.62 -9.50 12.19
N SER A 330 8.24 -10.41 12.96
CA SER A 330 7.84 -10.69 14.33
C SER A 330 8.30 -9.57 15.27
N GLU A 331 9.53 -9.06 15.09
CA GLU A 331 10.06 -7.93 15.85
C GLU A 331 9.28 -6.63 15.56
N SER A 332 8.94 -6.39 14.29
CA SER A 332 8.12 -5.23 13.90
C SER A 332 6.73 -5.24 14.54
N HIS A 333 6.26 -6.41 15.01
CA HIS A 333 4.98 -6.55 15.69
C HIS A 333 5.05 -6.37 17.21
N ASP A 334 6.21 -6.53 17.85
CA ASP A 334 6.30 -6.77 19.30
C ASP A 334 5.80 -5.58 20.16
N GLN A 335 5.54 -4.42 19.53
CA GLN A 335 4.93 -3.24 20.16
C GLN A 335 3.39 -3.30 20.33
N ASP A 336 2.69 -4.27 19.75
CA ASP A 336 1.21 -4.28 19.64
C ASP A 336 0.49 -5.33 20.55
N GLY A 337 1.09 -5.74 21.67
CA GLY A 337 0.70 -6.97 22.39
C GLY A 337 -0.17 -6.79 23.63
N PRO A 338 -0.89 -7.86 24.08
CA PRO A 338 -1.58 -7.84 25.37
C PRO A 338 -0.58 -7.69 26.54
N PRO A 339 -0.99 -7.04 27.64
CA PRO A 339 -0.12 -6.82 28.79
C PRO A 339 0.39 -8.15 29.36
N GLY A 340 1.71 -8.28 29.52
CA GLY A 340 2.38 -9.48 30.04
C GLY A 340 2.93 -10.47 29.00
N ALA A 341 2.72 -10.25 27.70
CA ALA A 341 3.36 -11.02 26.64
C ALA A 341 4.84 -10.62 26.50
N ARG A 342 5.75 -11.32 27.19
CA ARG A 342 7.21 -11.13 27.06
C ARG A 342 7.80 -12.17 26.11
N MET A 343 8.68 -11.75 25.22
CA MET A 343 9.64 -12.64 24.55
C MET A 343 10.89 -12.72 25.44
N LEU A 344 11.13 -13.85 26.10
CA LEU A 344 12.33 -14.07 26.93
C LEU A 344 13.54 -14.40 26.03
N PRO A 345 14.77 -14.18 26.50
CA PRO A 345 15.96 -14.69 25.83
C PRO A 345 15.83 -16.22 25.67
N GLY A 346 15.88 -16.72 24.43
CA GLY A 346 15.69 -18.15 24.11
C GLY A 346 14.28 -18.53 23.63
N ASP A 347 13.27 -17.66 23.73
CA ASP A 347 11.95 -17.91 23.13
C ASP A 347 12.04 -17.94 21.59
N PRO A 348 11.26 -18.82 20.91
CA PRO A 348 11.17 -18.79 19.46
C PRO A 348 10.65 -17.43 18.97
N VAL A 349 11.28 -16.90 17.93
CA VAL A 349 10.99 -15.57 17.41
C VAL A 349 9.50 -15.40 17.07
N GLY A 350 8.88 -14.35 17.64
CA GLY A 350 7.46 -14.05 17.41
C GLY A 350 6.48 -14.91 18.20
N ILE A 351 6.93 -15.76 19.13
CA ILE A 351 6.04 -16.55 19.98
C ILE A 351 6.09 -16.02 21.41
N THR A 352 4.93 -15.67 21.96
CA THR A 352 4.80 -15.15 23.32
C THR A 352 3.83 -15.99 24.14
N ARG A 353 4.11 -16.19 25.43
CA ARG A 353 3.15 -16.80 26.35
C ARG A 353 2.20 -15.74 26.87
N VAL A 354 0.91 -15.94 26.62
CA VAL A 354 -0.17 -15.11 27.15
C VAL A 354 -0.81 -15.87 28.30
N ARG A 355 -0.86 -15.26 29.49
CA ARG A 355 -1.45 -15.87 30.69
C ARG A 355 -2.84 -15.29 30.92
N TYR A 356 -3.84 -16.15 31.03
CA TYR A 356 -5.21 -15.75 31.34
C TYR A 356 -5.44 -15.87 32.85
N PRO A 357 -5.98 -14.83 33.52
CA PRO A 357 -6.40 -14.96 34.92
C PRO A 357 -7.39 -16.13 35.07
N GLY A 358 -7.01 -17.16 35.82
CA GLY A 358 -7.84 -18.35 36.08
C GLY A 358 -7.89 -19.43 34.98
N HIS A 359 -7.23 -19.24 33.83
CA HIS A 359 -7.36 -20.14 32.65
C HIS A 359 -6.01 -20.61 32.04
N GLY A 360 -4.91 -20.61 32.80
CA GLY A 360 -3.62 -21.13 32.34
C GLY A 360 -2.85 -20.18 31.40
N SER A 361 -1.87 -20.71 30.68
CA SER A 361 -1.04 -19.96 29.71
C SER A 361 -1.09 -20.58 28.31
N THR A 362 -1.29 -19.75 27.28
CA THR A 362 -1.30 -20.11 25.85
C THR A 362 -0.09 -19.54 25.14
N ARG A 363 0.48 -20.25 24.17
CA ARG A 363 1.55 -19.72 23.31
C ARG A 363 0.96 -19.13 22.03
N LEU A 364 1.08 -17.82 21.86
CA LEU A 364 0.55 -17.09 20.71
C LEU A 364 1.71 -16.70 19.79
N MET A 365 1.68 -17.20 18.55
CA MET A 365 2.57 -16.73 17.49
C MET A 365 2.02 -15.43 16.92
N ARG A 366 2.80 -14.36 17.01
CA ARG A 366 2.43 -13.03 16.58
C ARG A 366 3.33 -12.61 15.42
N ILE A 367 2.72 -12.29 14.28
CA ILE A 367 3.47 -12.00 13.06
C ILE A 367 2.78 -10.92 12.22
N MET A 368 3.58 -10.01 11.65
CA MET A 368 3.11 -9.14 10.59
C MET A 368 3.23 -9.84 9.23
N GLN A 369 2.27 -9.66 8.34
CA GLN A 369 2.40 -10.16 6.96
C GLN A 369 3.32 -9.26 6.11
N THR A 370 3.36 -7.95 6.37
CA THR A 370 4.43 -7.04 5.93
C THR A 370 4.65 -5.95 6.96
N ASN A 371 5.86 -5.42 7.04
CA ASN A 371 6.16 -4.19 7.78
C ASN A 371 6.25 -2.98 6.84
N ALA A 372 5.91 -3.09 5.55
CA ALA A 372 5.79 -1.96 4.65
C ALA A 372 4.44 -1.27 4.89
N CYS A 373 4.48 0.02 5.24
CA CYS A 373 3.30 0.80 5.56
C CYS A 373 3.36 2.17 4.90
N SER A 374 2.27 2.60 4.26
CA SER A 374 2.08 3.94 3.71
C SER A 374 1.49 4.91 4.73
N LEU A 375 1.05 4.44 5.90
CA LEU A 375 0.50 5.27 6.97
C LEU A 375 1.64 6.02 7.71
N SER A 376 1.40 7.27 8.07
CA SER A 376 2.35 8.15 8.75
C SER A 376 2.14 8.19 10.27
N CYS A 377 2.01 7.02 10.91
CA CYS A 377 1.86 6.97 12.36
C CYS A 377 3.14 7.44 13.05
N GLY A 378 3.13 8.63 13.66
CA GLY A 378 4.32 9.33 14.16
C GLY A 378 5.10 8.59 15.25
N TYR A 379 4.47 7.63 15.93
CA TYR A 379 5.07 6.78 16.96
C TYR A 379 5.59 5.44 16.41
N CYS A 380 5.19 5.05 15.19
CA CYS A 380 5.36 3.68 14.71
C CYS A 380 6.68 3.52 13.96
N PRO A 381 7.56 2.56 14.31
CA PRO A 381 8.82 2.33 13.59
C PRO A 381 8.63 1.89 12.13
N THR A 382 7.45 1.36 11.80
CA THR A 382 7.10 0.92 10.45
C THR A 382 6.43 1.99 9.61
N PHE A 383 6.36 3.25 10.07
CA PHE A 383 5.81 4.36 9.29
C PHE A 383 6.51 4.53 7.94
N CYS A 384 5.86 5.19 6.98
CA CYS A 384 6.34 5.28 5.59
C CYS A 384 7.75 5.85 5.41
N GLY A 385 8.21 6.73 6.30
CA GLY A 385 9.56 7.31 6.30
C GLY A 385 10.61 6.53 7.11
N GLY A 386 10.21 5.48 7.82
CA GLY A 386 11.09 4.73 8.72
C GLY A 386 12.15 3.93 7.98
N ASN A 387 13.40 4.02 8.45
CA ASN A 387 14.55 3.29 7.92
C ASN A 387 14.61 1.85 8.46
N VAL A 388 13.52 1.10 8.27
CA VAL A 388 13.41 -0.31 8.65
C VAL A 388 13.46 -1.19 7.41
N ARG A 389 14.15 -2.34 7.53
CA ARG A 389 14.27 -3.31 6.44
C ARG A 389 12.88 -3.85 6.11
N ARG A 390 12.36 -3.52 4.91
CA ARG A 390 11.00 -3.89 4.50
C ARG A 390 10.95 -5.30 3.97
N THR A 391 9.96 -6.07 4.40
CA THR A 391 9.75 -7.44 3.93
C THR A 391 8.28 -7.84 3.95
N TYR A 392 7.97 -9.00 3.38
CA TYR A 392 6.62 -9.52 3.19
C TYR A 392 6.62 -11.05 3.22
N LEU A 393 5.54 -11.61 3.75
CA LEU A 393 5.20 -13.04 3.70
C LEU A 393 3.94 -13.24 2.87
N ALA A 394 4.02 -14.13 1.89
CA ALA A 394 2.85 -14.58 1.15
C ALA A 394 1.85 -15.30 2.08
N PRO A 395 0.53 -15.34 1.77
CA PRO A 395 -0.46 -16.04 2.57
C PRO A 395 -0.09 -17.50 2.88
N GLU A 396 0.48 -18.21 1.90
CA GLU A 396 0.95 -19.58 2.02
C GLU A 396 2.18 -19.69 2.94
N GLU A 397 3.06 -18.68 2.93
CA GLU A 397 4.23 -18.63 3.82
C GLU A 397 3.78 -18.41 5.27
N VAL A 398 2.81 -17.52 5.51
CA VAL A 398 2.22 -17.31 6.85
C VAL A 398 1.60 -18.60 7.37
N ALA A 399 0.76 -19.25 6.56
CA ALA A 399 0.10 -20.49 6.95
C ALA A 399 1.11 -21.61 7.25
N ARG A 400 2.11 -21.80 6.38
CA ARG A 400 3.15 -22.81 6.55
C ARG A 400 3.99 -22.58 7.81
N VAL A 401 4.49 -21.36 8.01
CA VAL A 401 5.32 -21.00 9.16
C VAL A 401 4.55 -21.23 10.47
N PHE A 402 3.28 -20.81 10.51
CA PHE A 402 2.44 -21.03 11.68
C PHE A 402 2.17 -22.52 11.94
N MET A 403 1.79 -23.28 10.91
CA MET A 403 1.51 -24.72 11.07
C MET A 403 2.76 -25.52 11.44
N ASP A 404 3.94 -25.12 10.98
CA ASP A 404 5.21 -25.73 11.40
C ASP A 404 5.51 -25.46 12.88
N ALA A 405 5.25 -24.23 13.35
CA ALA A 405 5.37 -23.90 14.77
C ALA A 405 4.32 -24.66 15.61
N HIS A 406 3.08 -24.78 15.12
CA HIS A 406 2.00 -25.49 15.80
C HIS A 406 2.28 -26.99 15.93
N ARG A 407 2.70 -27.65 14.84
CA ARG A 407 3.03 -29.09 14.85
C ARG A 407 4.21 -29.43 15.75
N LYS A 408 5.16 -28.50 15.91
CA LYS A 408 6.27 -28.62 16.87
C LYS A 408 5.86 -28.31 18.32
N GLY A 409 4.59 -27.99 18.55
CA GLY A 409 4.09 -27.58 19.86
C GLY A 409 4.73 -26.29 20.35
N LEU A 410 5.14 -25.37 19.46
CA LEU A 410 5.68 -24.07 19.84
C LEU A 410 4.59 -22.99 19.93
N ALA A 411 3.54 -23.08 19.10
CA ALA A 411 2.43 -22.13 19.08
C ALA A 411 1.08 -22.83 19.16
N ASP A 412 0.18 -22.32 20.01
CA ASP A 412 -1.19 -22.80 20.19
C ASP A 412 -2.22 -21.93 19.45
N GLY A 413 -1.83 -20.70 19.07
CA GLY A 413 -2.67 -19.78 18.29
C GLY A 413 -1.87 -18.74 17.50
N LEU A 414 -2.55 -18.05 16.59
CA LEU A 414 -1.98 -17.05 15.69
C LEU A 414 -2.55 -15.65 15.99
N PHE A 415 -1.70 -14.63 16.06
CA PHE A 415 -2.04 -13.22 15.96
C PHE A 415 -1.46 -12.68 14.64
N LEU A 416 -2.32 -12.26 13.73
CA LEU A 416 -1.94 -11.78 12.41
C LEU A 416 -2.31 -10.30 12.23
N THR A 417 -1.31 -9.50 11.89
CA THR A 417 -1.46 -8.08 11.50
C THR A 417 -0.66 -7.79 10.24
N SER A 418 -0.68 -6.55 9.76
CA SER A 418 0.16 -6.10 8.65
C SER A 418 0.34 -4.58 8.63
N GLY A 419 1.41 -4.10 8.00
CA GLY A 419 1.47 -2.76 7.44
C GLY A 419 0.59 -2.63 6.20
N VAL A 420 0.39 -1.40 5.72
CA VAL A 420 -0.46 -1.09 4.56
C VAL A 420 0.42 -0.64 3.37
N PRO A 421 0.84 -1.52 2.45
CA PRO A 421 1.60 -1.09 1.27
C PRO A 421 0.67 -0.48 0.22
N GLY A 422 0.35 0.80 0.38
CA GLY A 422 -0.54 1.54 -0.53
C GLY A 422 -1.99 1.49 -0.07
N ARG A 423 -2.74 0.44 -0.44
CA ARG A 423 -4.17 0.32 -0.11
C ARG A 423 -4.44 -0.78 0.93
N GLY A 424 -5.17 -0.44 1.99
CA GLY A 424 -5.47 -1.33 3.12
C GLY A 424 -6.44 -2.46 2.80
N ASP A 425 -7.39 -2.23 1.88
CA ASP A 425 -8.32 -3.25 1.40
C ASP A 425 -7.58 -4.44 0.76
N ARG A 426 -6.67 -4.19 -0.18
CA ARG A 426 -5.88 -5.25 -0.84
C ARG A 426 -5.00 -6.04 0.12
N MET A 427 -4.51 -5.38 1.17
CA MET A 427 -3.70 -6.06 2.17
C MET A 427 -4.56 -6.91 3.12
N THR A 428 -5.76 -6.43 3.44
CA THR A 428 -6.75 -7.18 4.23
C THR A 428 -7.16 -8.46 3.49
N ASP A 429 -7.36 -8.42 2.16
CA ASP A 429 -7.62 -9.63 1.34
C ASP A 429 -6.51 -10.68 1.49
N ARG A 430 -5.24 -10.26 1.51
CA ARG A 430 -4.09 -11.16 1.68
C ARG A 430 -4.02 -11.76 3.07
N MET A 431 -4.39 -11.00 4.09
CA MET A 431 -4.46 -11.50 5.47
C MET A 431 -5.60 -12.51 5.61
N LEU A 432 -6.77 -12.22 5.05
CA LEU A 432 -7.90 -13.15 5.03
C LEU A 432 -7.58 -14.43 4.25
N ALA A 433 -6.90 -14.33 3.11
CA ALA A 433 -6.43 -15.50 2.36
C ALA A 433 -5.51 -16.40 3.20
N ALA A 434 -4.63 -15.82 4.03
CA ALA A 434 -3.76 -16.59 4.93
C ALA A 434 -4.57 -17.37 5.97
N VAL A 435 -5.58 -16.71 6.57
CA VAL A 435 -6.48 -17.36 7.53
C VAL A 435 -7.36 -18.41 6.86
N GLU A 436 -7.86 -18.14 5.66
CA GLU A 436 -8.68 -19.08 4.92
C GLU A 436 -7.91 -20.37 4.58
N LEU A 437 -6.64 -20.24 4.18
CA LEU A 437 -5.74 -21.39 4.02
C LEU A 437 -5.61 -22.18 5.34
N LEU A 438 -5.42 -21.50 6.47
CA LEU A 438 -5.35 -22.18 7.78
C LEU A 438 -6.64 -22.92 8.12
N ARG A 439 -7.80 -22.34 7.83
CA ARG A 439 -9.11 -22.94 8.17
C ARG A 439 -9.52 -24.06 7.22
N ARG A 440 -9.44 -23.83 5.90
CA ARG A 440 -9.98 -24.74 4.88
C ARG A 440 -8.98 -25.79 4.43
N ARG A 441 -7.72 -25.41 4.24
CA ARG A 441 -6.68 -26.31 3.71
C ARG A 441 -5.97 -27.08 4.83
N GLU A 442 -5.51 -26.37 5.85
CA GLU A 442 -4.73 -26.97 6.95
C GLU A 442 -5.63 -27.50 8.08
N GLY A 443 -6.93 -27.20 8.06
CA GLY A 443 -7.90 -27.69 9.04
C GLY A 443 -7.68 -27.17 10.48
N PHE A 444 -6.91 -26.08 10.65
CA PHE A 444 -6.60 -25.54 11.97
C PHE A 444 -7.86 -24.97 12.63
N ARG A 445 -8.21 -25.47 13.82
CA ARG A 445 -9.39 -25.03 14.59
C ARG A 445 -9.06 -24.22 15.85
N GLY A 446 -7.78 -23.95 16.09
CA GLY A 446 -7.32 -23.19 17.25
C GLY A 446 -7.57 -21.68 17.13
N TYR A 447 -7.03 -20.94 18.11
CA TYR A 447 -7.23 -19.51 18.26
C TYR A 447 -6.53 -18.71 17.15
N VAL A 448 -7.29 -17.84 16.47
CA VAL A 448 -6.75 -16.87 15.49
C VAL A 448 -7.27 -15.48 15.82
N HIS A 449 -6.35 -14.54 16.02
CA HIS A 449 -6.62 -13.12 16.20
C HIS A 449 -6.18 -12.36 14.95
N LEU A 450 -7.12 -11.67 14.30
CA LEU A 450 -6.84 -10.82 13.15
C LEU A 450 -6.99 -9.35 13.51
N LYS A 451 -5.95 -8.55 13.26
CA LYS A 451 -6.00 -7.10 13.38
C LYS A 451 -6.39 -6.49 12.04
N LEU A 452 -7.60 -5.96 11.94
CA LEU A 452 -8.10 -5.30 10.74
C LEU A 452 -7.35 -4.00 10.47
N LEU A 453 -7.15 -3.71 9.18
CA LEU A 453 -6.40 -2.55 8.73
C LEU A 453 -7.33 -1.36 8.44
N PRO A 454 -6.82 -0.12 8.53
CA PRO A 454 -7.49 1.05 7.98
C PRO A 454 -7.82 0.84 6.49
N GLY A 455 -8.97 1.35 6.04
CA GLY A 455 -9.50 1.12 4.68
C GLY A 455 -10.08 -0.29 4.36
N ALA A 456 -10.12 -1.24 5.30
CA ALA A 456 -10.85 -2.51 5.12
C ALA A 456 -12.36 -2.29 4.80
N GLN A 457 -12.92 -3.07 3.89
CA GLN A 457 -14.32 -2.96 3.45
C GLN A 457 -15.26 -3.78 4.33
N ALA A 458 -16.55 -3.43 4.34
CA ALA A 458 -17.59 -4.14 5.10
C ALA A 458 -17.61 -5.66 4.86
N ALA A 459 -17.52 -6.09 3.59
CA ALA A 459 -17.46 -7.51 3.24
C ALA A 459 -16.24 -8.24 3.83
N GLN A 460 -15.11 -7.54 3.97
CA GLN A 460 -13.90 -8.09 4.58
C GLN A 460 -14.06 -8.24 6.10
N VAL A 461 -14.79 -7.32 6.74
CA VAL A 461 -15.13 -7.43 8.18
C VAL A 461 -16.04 -8.63 8.42
N GLU A 462 -17.03 -8.86 7.55
CA GLU A 462 -17.92 -10.03 7.61
C GLU A 462 -17.15 -11.34 7.44
N GLU A 463 -16.23 -11.39 6.48
CA GLU A 463 -15.42 -12.58 6.24
C GLU A 463 -14.43 -12.83 7.38
N ALA A 464 -13.81 -11.79 7.93
CA ALA A 464 -13.02 -11.90 9.15
C ALA A 464 -13.86 -12.53 10.27
N ALA A 465 -15.08 -12.04 10.50
CA ALA A 465 -15.98 -12.55 11.55
C ALA A 465 -16.41 -14.00 11.36
N ARG A 466 -16.25 -14.57 10.15
CA ARG A 466 -16.46 -16.01 9.87
C ARG A 466 -15.23 -16.87 10.13
N LEU A 467 -14.03 -16.31 9.95
CA LEU A 467 -12.79 -17.07 9.94
C LEU A 467 -12.00 -17.04 11.26
N VAL A 468 -12.10 -15.96 12.06
CA VAL A 468 -11.14 -15.67 13.15
C VAL A 468 -11.78 -15.61 14.54
N SER A 469 -11.07 -16.14 15.54
CA SER A 469 -11.46 -16.14 16.96
C SER A 469 -11.55 -14.76 17.61
N ARG A 470 -10.79 -13.80 17.12
CA ARG A 470 -10.74 -12.45 17.68
C ARG A 470 -10.48 -11.45 16.58
N ILE A 471 -11.28 -10.40 16.52
CA ILE A 471 -11.04 -9.26 15.63
C ILE A 471 -10.54 -8.11 16.48
N SER A 472 -9.51 -7.41 16.05
CA SER A 472 -9.16 -6.11 16.63
C SER A 472 -9.02 -5.02 15.59
N VAL A 473 -9.32 -3.80 16.01
CA VAL A 473 -9.02 -2.58 15.27
C VAL A 473 -8.22 -1.68 16.19
N ASN A 474 -7.12 -1.11 15.74
CA ASN A 474 -6.42 -0.09 16.50
C ASN A 474 -7.17 1.23 16.33
N LEU A 475 -7.74 1.75 17.42
CA LEU A 475 -8.38 3.06 17.43
C LEU A 475 -7.38 4.20 17.60
N GLU A 476 -6.16 3.90 18.08
CA GLU A 476 -5.06 4.85 18.33
C GLU A 476 -5.33 5.76 19.52
N SER A 477 -6.42 6.53 19.49
CA SER A 477 -6.78 7.49 20.52
C SER A 477 -8.31 7.66 20.63
N ALA A 478 -8.77 8.55 21.52
CA ALA A 478 -10.17 8.70 21.90
C ALA A 478 -11.02 9.55 20.94
N THR A 479 -10.40 10.46 20.18
CA THR A 479 -11.10 11.40 19.29
C THR A 479 -10.38 11.55 17.95
N ASP A 480 -11.08 12.01 16.90
CA ASP A 480 -10.48 12.28 15.59
C ASP A 480 -9.34 13.31 15.66
N GLY A 481 -9.45 14.29 16.57
CA GLY A 481 -8.39 15.28 16.78
C GLY A 481 -7.09 14.64 17.22
N TYR A 482 -7.16 13.74 18.20
CA TYR A 482 -6.00 13.00 18.69
C TYR A 482 -5.49 11.99 17.65
N VAL A 483 -6.37 11.27 16.96
CA VAL A 483 -5.95 10.33 15.91
C VAL A 483 -5.23 11.06 14.77
N ARG A 484 -5.71 12.24 14.35
CA ARG A 484 -5.04 13.08 13.34
C ARG A 484 -3.68 13.61 13.81
N ALA A 485 -3.50 13.83 15.12
CA ALA A 485 -2.19 14.17 15.67
C ALA A 485 -1.18 13.01 15.56
N LEU A 486 -1.67 11.76 15.62
CA LEU A 486 -0.85 10.56 15.50
C LEU A 486 -0.63 10.12 14.05
N SER A 487 -1.61 10.27 13.16
CA SER A 487 -1.54 9.85 11.76
C SER A 487 -2.55 10.64 10.91
N ARG A 488 -2.09 11.19 9.79
CA ARG A 488 -2.94 12.03 8.91
C ARG A 488 -3.95 11.25 8.08
N GLU A 489 -3.67 9.97 7.83
CA GLU A 489 -4.48 9.11 6.96
C GLU A 489 -5.52 8.28 7.74
N LYS A 490 -5.39 8.19 9.06
CA LYS A 490 -6.34 7.45 9.91
C LYS A 490 -7.50 8.35 10.33
N ASP A 491 -8.69 7.76 10.32
CA ASP A 491 -9.94 8.43 10.68
C ASP A 491 -10.68 7.55 11.72
N LEU A 492 -10.88 8.08 12.92
CA LEU A 492 -11.51 7.32 14.00
C LEU A 492 -12.99 7.13 13.69
N SER A 493 -13.72 8.22 13.47
CA SER A 493 -15.17 8.20 13.31
C SER A 493 -15.63 7.72 11.94
N GLY A 494 -14.85 7.99 10.89
CA GLY A 494 -15.16 7.60 9.52
C GLY A 494 -14.73 6.18 9.14
N ASP A 495 -13.72 5.61 9.81
CA ASP A 495 -13.11 4.34 9.37
C ASP A 495 -12.92 3.32 10.51
N LEU A 496 -12.17 3.67 11.57
CA LEU A 496 -11.73 2.70 12.58
C LEU A 496 -12.86 2.24 13.51
N LEU A 497 -13.60 3.18 14.09
CA LEU A 497 -14.68 2.90 15.02
C LEU A 497 -15.89 2.21 14.36
N PRO A 498 -16.35 2.63 13.15
CA PRO A 498 -17.41 1.92 12.43
C PRO A 498 -17.09 0.44 12.19
N LYS A 499 -15.84 0.10 11.83
CA LYS A 499 -15.43 -1.30 11.63
C LYS A 499 -15.44 -2.11 12.90
N LEU A 500 -14.93 -1.53 13.99
CA LEU A 500 -14.93 -2.22 15.29
C LEU A 500 -16.37 -2.51 15.72
N ARG A 501 -17.27 -1.54 15.55
CA ARG A 501 -18.71 -1.71 15.83
C ARG A 501 -19.35 -2.75 14.92
N GLN A 502 -19.09 -2.72 13.62
CA GLN A 502 -19.58 -3.71 12.67
C GLN A 502 -19.11 -5.12 13.06
N ALA A 503 -17.82 -5.29 13.34
CA ALA A 503 -17.26 -6.56 13.80
C ALA A 503 -17.92 -7.03 15.11
N GLY A 504 -18.09 -6.12 16.08
CA GLY A 504 -18.75 -6.42 17.36
C GLY A 504 -20.19 -6.87 17.16
N GLN A 505 -20.94 -6.18 16.31
CA GLN A 505 -22.35 -6.45 16.03
C GLN A 505 -22.51 -7.83 15.35
N LEU A 506 -21.70 -8.11 14.33
CA LEU A 506 -21.70 -9.40 13.64
C LEU A 506 -21.40 -10.58 14.59
N LEU A 507 -20.47 -10.40 15.52
CA LEU A 507 -20.13 -11.41 16.52
C LEU A 507 -21.21 -11.54 17.61
N LEU A 508 -21.88 -10.45 17.97
CA LEU A 508 -22.99 -10.45 18.91
C LEU A 508 -24.23 -11.14 18.34
N ASP A 509 -24.60 -10.84 17.09
CA ASP A 509 -25.75 -11.42 16.41
C ASP A 509 -25.60 -12.94 16.26
N ARG A 510 -24.39 -13.42 15.91
CA ARG A 510 -24.10 -14.86 15.89
C ARG A 510 -24.29 -15.55 17.24
N ARG A 511 -23.91 -14.89 18.34
CA ARG A 511 -24.13 -15.43 19.68
C ARG A 511 -25.62 -15.50 20.01
N ARG A 512 -26.41 -14.50 19.59
CA ARG A 512 -27.87 -14.48 19.78
C ARG A 512 -28.57 -15.57 18.98
N GLU A 513 -28.13 -15.82 17.76
CA GLU A 513 -28.64 -16.89 16.90
C GLU A 513 -28.29 -18.30 17.37
N GLN A 514 -27.55 -18.46 18.48
CA GLN A 514 -27.03 -19.76 18.95
C GLN A 514 -26.29 -20.53 17.85
N ARG A 515 -25.60 -19.81 16.95
CA ARG A 515 -24.69 -20.38 15.94
C ARG A 515 -23.25 -20.20 16.43
N PRO A 516 -22.81 -20.95 17.47
CA PRO A 516 -21.47 -20.81 18.01
C PRO A 516 -20.47 -21.13 16.91
N LEU A 517 -19.44 -20.29 16.81
CA LEU A 517 -18.34 -20.56 15.91
C LEU A 517 -17.58 -21.80 16.42
N PRO A 518 -17.06 -22.67 15.54
CA PRO A 518 -16.36 -23.89 15.95
C PRO A 518 -15.14 -23.62 16.83
N TRP A 519 -14.61 -22.40 16.76
CA TRP A 519 -13.51 -21.89 17.55
C TRP A 519 -14.08 -21.07 18.73
N ALA A 520 -13.84 -21.53 19.96
CA ALA A 520 -14.43 -20.93 21.15
C ALA A 520 -13.98 -19.47 21.37
N GLN A 521 -14.87 -18.63 21.92
CA GLN A 521 -14.62 -17.25 22.38
C GLN A 521 -14.41 -16.20 21.29
N ALA A 522 -15.37 -16.06 20.37
CA ALA A 522 -15.42 -14.96 19.40
C ALA A 522 -15.59 -13.60 20.09
N GLY A 523 -14.74 -12.61 19.85
CA GLY A 523 -14.93 -11.27 20.40
C GLY A 523 -14.14 -10.20 19.66
N THR A 524 -14.33 -8.96 20.06
CA THR A 524 -13.61 -7.78 19.55
C THR A 524 -12.69 -7.21 20.63
N THR A 525 -11.50 -6.77 20.24
CA THR A 525 -10.60 -5.99 21.10
C THR A 525 -10.13 -4.74 20.37
N THR A 526 -9.55 -3.80 21.11
CA THR A 526 -9.00 -2.56 20.55
C THR A 526 -7.67 -2.23 21.21
N GLN A 527 -6.91 -1.31 20.63
CA GLN A 527 -5.66 -0.79 21.17
C GLN A 527 -5.63 0.73 21.08
N PHE A 528 -5.14 1.36 22.15
CA PHE A 528 -4.84 2.79 22.28
C PHE A 528 -3.35 2.99 22.56
N VAL A 529 -2.79 4.06 21.98
CA VAL A 529 -1.44 4.54 22.28
C VAL A 529 -1.57 5.71 23.24
N VAL A 530 -1.24 5.47 24.51
CA VAL A 530 -1.52 6.36 25.64
C VAL A 530 -0.44 7.42 25.78
N GLY A 531 -0.85 8.69 25.82
CA GLY A 531 -0.07 9.90 26.03
C GLY A 531 0.66 10.42 24.80
N ALA A 532 0.58 9.76 23.66
CA ALA A 532 1.24 10.21 22.44
C ALA A 532 0.64 11.51 21.88
N ALA A 533 -0.68 11.70 21.95
CA ALA A 533 -1.36 12.88 21.42
C ALA A 533 -1.74 13.90 22.50
N GLY A 534 -1.35 13.65 23.76
CA GLY A 534 -1.79 14.44 24.90
C GLY A 534 -3.27 14.22 25.26
N GLU A 535 -3.84 13.08 24.85
CA GLU A 535 -5.22 12.73 25.16
C GLU A 535 -5.42 12.43 26.65
N ARG A 536 -6.65 12.63 27.15
CA ARG A 536 -6.99 12.46 28.57
C ARG A 536 -7.54 11.06 28.86
N ASP A 537 -7.24 10.54 30.04
CA ASP A 537 -7.71 9.20 30.45
C ASP A 537 -9.24 9.11 30.47
N GLN A 538 -9.92 10.19 30.88
CA GLN A 538 -11.38 10.26 30.88
C GLN A 538 -11.99 10.04 29.49
N GLU A 539 -11.36 10.57 28.44
CA GLU A 539 -11.85 10.43 27.06
C GLU A 539 -11.62 9.02 26.53
N ILE A 540 -10.45 8.44 26.80
CA ILE A 540 -10.13 7.05 26.45
C ILE A 540 -11.14 6.10 27.12
N LEU A 541 -11.30 6.21 28.45
CA LEU A 541 -12.20 5.35 29.21
C LEU A 541 -13.67 5.58 28.86
N GLY A 542 -14.05 6.80 28.46
CA GLY A 542 -15.38 7.10 27.93
C GLY A 542 -15.70 6.30 26.66
N VAL A 543 -14.75 6.21 25.72
CA VAL A 543 -14.90 5.40 24.51
C VAL A 543 -14.98 3.91 24.86
N VAL A 544 -14.10 3.42 25.73
CA VAL A 544 -14.06 2.01 26.17
C VAL A 544 -15.37 1.63 26.86
N ALA A 545 -15.80 2.39 27.87
CA ALA A 545 -17.02 2.11 28.63
C ALA A 545 -18.27 2.09 27.74
N ARG A 546 -18.35 2.99 26.75
CA ARG A 546 -19.45 2.99 25.77
C ARG A 546 -19.48 1.70 24.97
N LEU A 547 -18.34 1.28 24.41
CA LEU A 547 -18.25 0.06 23.61
C LEU A 547 -18.51 -1.21 24.42
N GLU A 548 -18.05 -1.27 25.67
CA GLU A 548 -18.32 -2.38 26.59
C GLU A 548 -19.80 -2.46 26.99
N ARG A 549 -20.43 -1.31 27.26
CA ARG A 549 -21.87 -1.22 27.56
C ARG A 549 -22.72 -1.68 26.38
N GLU A 550 -22.32 -1.33 25.16
CA GLU A 550 -22.92 -1.82 23.90
C GLU A 550 -22.62 -3.31 23.65
N ARG A 551 -21.78 -3.97 24.48
CA ARG A 551 -21.28 -5.35 24.29
C ARG A 551 -20.51 -5.56 22.98
N LEU A 552 -19.97 -4.48 22.42
CA LEU A 552 -19.21 -4.48 21.17
C LEU A 552 -17.70 -4.55 21.40
N LEU A 553 -17.25 -4.61 22.65
CA LEU A 553 -15.84 -4.73 23.02
C LEU A 553 -15.68 -5.72 24.18
N HIS A 554 -14.69 -6.61 24.07
CA HIS A 554 -14.37 -7.58 25.13
C HIS A 554 -13.39 -7.02 26.17
N HIS A 555 -12.37 -6.28 25.72
CA HIS A 555 -11.48 -5.44 26.52
C HIS A 555 -10.68 -4.51 25.60
N ALA A 556 -10.12 -3.44 26.18
CA ALA A 556 -9.17 -2.56 25.53
C ALA A 556 -7.71 -2.90 25.92
N HIS A 557 -6.79 -2.65 25.00
CA HIS A 557 -5.36 -2.63 25.26
C HIS A 557 -4.87 -1.19 25.30
N PHE A 558 -4.05 -0.91 26.31
CA PHE A 558 -3.37 0.36 26.50
C PHE A 558 -1.87 0.13 26.35
N SER A 559 -1.22 0.94 25.53
CA SER A 559 0.23 0.95 25.38
C SER A 559 0.72 2.35 25.69
N ALA A 560 1.47 2.54 26.77
CA ALA A 560 2.14 3.81 27.04
C ALA A 560 3.04 4.17 25.85
N PHE A 561 2.93 5.40 25.38
CA PHE A 561 3.80 5.94 24.35
C PHE A 561 5.24 5.93 24.84
N GLN A 562 6.13 5.35 24.03
CA GLN A 562 7.57 5.44 24.19
C GLN A 562 8.13 6.02 22.90
N PRO A 563 8.98 7.07 22.96
CA PRO A 563 9.61 7.63 21.79
C PRO A 563 10.52 6.58 21.14
N VAL A 564 10.38 6.43 19.82
CA VAL A 564 11.19 5.50 19.04
C VAL A 564 12.13 6.31 18.15
N VAL A 565 13.43 6.03 18.24
CA VAL A 565 14.46 6.70 17.45
C VAL A 565 14.15 6.57 15.95
N GLY A 566 14.27 7.69 15.22
CA GLY A 566 14.00 7.75 13.79
C GLY A 566 12.53 7.85 13.40
N THR A 567 11.62 8.01 14.38
CA THR A 567 10.21 8.34 14.13
C THR A 567 9.96 9.84 14.32
N PRO A 568 8.89 10.42 13.73
CA PRO A 568 8.55 11.84 13.93
C PRO A 568 8.38 12.25 15.40
N MET A 569 8.07 11.30 16.28
CA MET A 569 7.87 11.52 17.70
C MET A 569 9.07 11.10 18.57
N GLU A 570 10.27 10.95 18.00
CA GLU A 570 11.47 10.54 18.77
C GLU A 570 11.84 11.48 19.92
N ASN A 571 11.47 12.76 19.83
CA ASN A 571 11.75 13.77 20.86
C ASN A 571 10.54 14.08 21.76
N ALA A 572 9.43 13.35 21.60
CA ALA A 572 8.27 13.52 22.46
C ALA A 572 8.50 12.87 23.84
N PRO A 573 7.94 13.44 24.92
CA PRO A 573 8.14 12.88 26.26
C PRO A 573 7.53 11.47 26.38
N PRO A 574 8.25 10.50 26.99
CA PRO A 574 7.70 9.18 27.21
C PRO A 574 6.53 9.23 28.20
N THR A 575 5.53 8.40 27.97
CA THR A 575 4.42 8.24 28.91
C THR A 575 4.84 7.35 30.08
N PRO A 576 4.57 7.74 31.34
CA PRO A 576 4.87 6.91 32.50
C PRO A 576 4.17 5.54 32.41
N PRO A 577 4.88 4.41 32.60
CA PRO A 577 4.26 3.08 32.59
C PRO A 577 3.16 2.90 33.64
N VAL A 578 3.21 3.67 34.72
CA VAL A 578 2.17 3.69 35.76
C VAL A 578 0.83 4.15 35.19
N ARG A 579 0.82 5.11 34.25
CA ARG A 579 -0.42 5.59 33.61
C ARG A 579 -1.12 4.48 32.81
N GLU A 580 -0.35 3.71 32.04
CA GLU A 580 -0.86 2.51 31.35
C GLU A 580 -1.47 1.52 32.35
N LEU A 581 -0.77 1.26 33.45
CA LEU A 581 -1.30 0.39 34.51
C LEU A 581 -2.62 0.94 35.08
N ARG A 582 -2.73 2.24 35.36
CA ARG A 582 -3.95 2.89 35.88
C ARG A 582 -5.15 2.69 34.96
N LEU A 583 -4.97 2.85 33.65
CA LEU A 583 -6.01 2.59 32.66
C LEU A 583 -6.46 1.12 32.66
N TYR A 584 -5.54 0.16 32.78
CA TYR A 584 -5.91 -1.25 32.91
C TYR A 584 -6.72 -1.54 34.18
N GLN A 585 -6.38 -0.92 35.32
CA GLN A 585 -7.17 -1.14 36.54
C GLN A 585 -8.54 -0.46 36.42
N ALA A 586 -8.61 0.73 35.83
CA ALA A 586 -9.87 1.42 35.60
C ALA A 586 -10.79 0.62 34.67
N GLU A 587 -10.30 0.13 33.53
CA GLU A 587 -11.06 -0.79 32.64
C GLU A 587 -11.55 -2.02 33.41
N HIS A 588 -10.71 -2.59 34.27
CA HIS A 588 -11.09 -3.74 35.07
C HIS A 588 -12.23 -3.42 36.05
N LEU A 589 -12.23 -2.22 36.66
CA LEU A 589 -13.32 -1.76 37.52
C LEU A 589 -14.62 -1.57 36.74
N LEU A 590 -14.56 -0.93 35.56
CA LEU A 590 -15.71 -0.75 34.69
C LEU A 590 -16.33 -2.10 34.31
N ARG A 591 -15.49 -3.05 33.89
CA ARG A 591 -15.93 -4.33 33.35
C ARG A 591 -16.32 -5.38 34.39
N GLN A 592 -15.63 -5.44 35.54
CA GLN A 592 -15.83 -6.51 36.54
C GLN A 592 -16.45 -6.03 37.85
N TYR A 593 -16.29 -4.76 38.21
CA TYR A 593 -16.79 -4.19 39.47
C TYR A 593 -18.06 -3.34 39.28
N GLY A 594 -18.45 -3.09 38.02
CA GLY A 594 -19.63 -2.30 37.67
C GLY A 594 -19.48 -0.83 38.06
N PHE A 595 -18.28 -0.28 37.95
CA PHE A 595 -18.05 1.17 38.09
C PHE A 595 -18.60 1.92 36.86
N GLY A 596 -19.16 3.09 37.08
CA GLY A 596 -19.34 4.13 36.07
C GLY A 596 -18.02 4.84 35.75
N VAL A 597 -17.94 5.48 34.57
CA VAL A 597 -16.78 6.34 34.24
C VAL A 597 -16.79 7.59 35.12
N ASP A 598 -17.99 8.09 35.43
CA ASP A 598 -18.27 9.17 36.37
C ASP A 598 -17.91 8.83 37.82
N GLU A 599 -17.87 7.54 38.18
CA GLU A 599 -17.34 7.08 39.48
C GLU A 599 -15.79 7.09 39.52
N LEU A 600 -15.06 7.33 38.44
CA LEU A 600 -13.60 7.35 38.50
C LEU A 600 -13.10 8.73 38.93
N ALA A 601 -12.20 8.76 39.92
CA ALA A 601 -11.60 9.99 40.40
C ALA A 601 -10.55 10.49 39.39
N PHE A 602 -10.91 11.47 38.56
CA PHE A 602 -10.00 12.16 37.64
C PHE A 602 -9.45 13.44 38.26
N GLY A 603 -8.20 13.78 37.92
CA GLY A 603 -7.61 15.09 38.22
C GLY A 603 -8.20 16.21 37.36
N ALA A 604 -7.81 17.45 37.65
CA ALA A 604 -8.24 18.63 36.87
C ALA A 604 -7.77 18.59 35.40
N ASP A 605 -6.72 17.82 35.12
CA ASP A 605 -6.19 17.55 33.78
C ASP A 605 -6.97 16.43 33.04
N GLY A 606 -7.94 15.78 33.68
CA GLY A 606 -8.72 14.68 33.14
C GLY A 606 -8.01 13.32 33.14
N ASN A 607 -6.88 13.20 33.85
CA ASN A 607 -6.13 11.95 33.98
C ASN A 607 -6.37 11.26 35.32
N LEU A 608 -6.09 9.95 35.37
CA LEU A 608 -6.16 9.19 36.62
C LEU A 608 -4.95 9.52 37.52
N PRO A 609 -5.15 9.61 38.85
CA PRO A 609 -4.06 9.75 39.81
C PRO A 609 -3.01 8.63 39.66
N LEU A 610 -1.74 9.02 39.63
CA LEU A 610 -0.64 8.07 39.46
C LEU A 610 -0.19 7.46 40.80
N ASP A 611 -0.42 8.15 41.91
CA ASP A 611 -0.03 7.78 43.27
C ASP A 611 -0.92 6.68 43.86
N HIS A 612 -2.22 6.69 43.56
CA HIS A 612 -3.21 5.73 44.07
C HIS A 612 -3.83 4.91 42.93
N ASP A 613 -4.18 3.64 43.19
CA ASP A 613 -4.99 2.89 42.24
C ASP A 613 -6.41 3.46 42.15
N PRO A 614 -7.12 3.33 41.01
CA PRO A 614 -8.40 4.00 40.79
C PRO A 614 -9.47 3.69 41.84
N LYS A 615 -9.41 2.48 42.43
CA LYS A 615 -10.36 2.07 43.46
C LYS A 615 -10.07 2.74 44.81
N THR A 616 -8.81 2.80 45.19
CA THR A 616 -8.37 3.55 46.37
C THR A 616 -8.61 5.05 46.20
N ALA A 617 -8.34 5.60 45.01
CA ALA A 617 -8.59 7.00 44.70
C ALA A 617 -10.09 7.36 44.86
N TRP A 618 -10.99 6.52 44.36
CA TRP A 618 -12.43 6.69 44.60
C TRP A 618 -12.78 6.67 46.08
N ALA A 619 -12.24 5.71 46.84
CA ALA A 619 -12.57 5.56 48.25
C ALA A 619 -12.06 6.72 49.12
N LEU A 620 -10.92 7.32 48.76
CA LEU A 620 -10.39 8.52 49.42
C LEU A 620 -11.16 9.78 49.05
N ALA A 621 -11.68 9.86 47.81
CA ALA A 621 -12.48 10.98 47.34
C ALA A 621 -13.90 11.00 47.94
N HIS A 622 -14.39 9.87 48.47
CA HIS A 622 -15.73 9.75 49.05
C HIS A 622 -15.69 9.31 50.53
N PRO A 623 -15.11 10.12 51.43
CA PRO A 623 -15.02 9.78 52.85
C PRO A 623 -16.39 9.64 53.54
N GLU A 624 -17.45 10.21 52.98
CA GLU A 624 -18.83 10.16 53.48
C GLU A 624 -19.40 8.75 53.56
N TYR A 625 -18.89 7.81 52.75
CA TYR A 625 -19.33 6.40 52.81
C TYR A 625 -18.56 5.57 53.85
N PHE A 626 -17.47 6.09 54.43
CA PHE A 626 -16.57 5.27 55.24
C PHE A 626 -16.49 5.73 56.71
N PRO A 627 -16.50 4.79 57.68
CA PRO A 627 -16.30 3.36 57.50
C PRO A 627 -17.63 2.61 57.27
N LEU A 628 -17.61 1.59 56.40
CA LEU A 628 -18.78 0.76 56.12
C LEU A 628 -18.90 -0.37 57.14
N GLU A 629 -20.07 -0.50 57.78
CA GLU A 629 -20.37 -1.65 58.63
C GLU A 629 -20.54 -2.91 57.77
N VAL A 630 -19.61 -3.87 57.90
CA VAL A 630 -19.51 -5.04 57.01
C VAL A 630 -20.80 -5.86 56.97
N MET A 631 -21.51 -5.95 58.09
CA MET A 631 -22.74 -6.76 58.18
C MET A 631 -23.99 -6.06 57.63
N GLN A 632 -23.92 -4.75 57.35
CA GLN A 632 -25.08 -3.95 56.94
C GLN A 632 -24.92 -3.34 55.55
N ALA A 633 -23.70 -2.97 55.15
CA ALA A 633 -23.44 -2.21 53.92
C ALA A 633 -24.00 -2.89 52.65
N PRO A 634 -24.61 -2.19 51.70
CA PRO A 634 -25.07 -2.81 50.45
C PRO A 634 -23.91 -3.41 49.66
N ARG A 635 -24.22 -4.41 48.82
CA ARG A 635 -23.23 -5.10 47.97
C ARG A 635 -22.45 -4.10 47.12
N GLU A 636 -23.17 -3.13 46.57
CA GLU A 636 -22.68 -2.09 45.69
C GLU A 636 -21.53 -1.35 46.35
N LEU A 637 -21.72 -0.86 47.58
CA LEU A 637 -20.68 -0.15 48.34
C LEU A 637 -19.55 -1.07 48.81
N LEU A 638 -19.84 -2.32 49.20
CA LEU A 638 -18.78 -3.28 49.55
C LEU A 638 -17.82 -3.55 48.39
N VAL A 639 -18.34 -3.63 47.16
CA VAL A 639 -17.52 -3.80 45.96
C VAL A 639 -16.63 -2.59 45.69
N ARG A 640 -16.93 -1.40 46.23
CA ARG A 640 -16.07 -0.21 46.12
C ARG A 640 -14.94 -0.15 47.15
N VAL A 641 -14.98 -0.95 48.21
CA VAL A 641 -13.93 -1.00 49.23
C VAL A 641 -12.61 -1.56 48.66
N PRO A 642 -11.46 -0.85 48.78
CA PRO A 642 -10.15 -1.41 48.44
C PRO A 642 -9.88 -2.70 49.22
N GLY A 643 -9.49 -3.78 48.51
CA GLY A 643 -9.27 -5.10 49.13
C GLY A 643 -10.47 -6.05 49.14
N ILE A 644 -11.65 -5.61 48.67
CA ILE A 644 -12.83 -6.48 48.47
C ILE A 644 -13.12 -6.63 46.96
N GLY A 645 -13.06 -7.86 46.44
CA GLY A 645 -13.48 -8.18 45.06
C GLY A 645 -14.99 -8.44 44.93
N PRO A 646 -15.55 -8.54 43.71
CA PRO A 646 -16.97 -8.83 43.50
C PRO A 646 -17.40 -10.15 44.14
N ARG A 647 -16.61 -11.21 43.95
CA ARG A 647 -16.83 -12.52 44.57
C ARG A 647 -16.79 -12.46 46.10
N THR A 648 -15.85 -11.70 46.65
CA THR A 648 -15.73 -11.48 48.11
C THR A 648 -16.97 -10.74 48.62
N ALA A 649 -17.42 -9.69 47.93
CA ALA A 649 -18.63 -8.96 48.30
C ALA A 649 -19.89 -9.84 48.23
N ASP A 650 -20.03 -10.65 47.18
CA ASP A 650 -21.12 -11.64 47.05
C ASP A 650 -21.10 -12.63 48.22
N THR A 651 -19.91 -13.12 48.57
CA THR A 651 -19.70 -14.03 49.70
C THR A 651 -20.06 -13.36 51.02
N LEU A 652 -19.65 -12.11 51.25
CA LEU A 652 -20.00 -11.37 52.46
C LEU A 652 -21.50 -11.19 52.59
N VAL A 653 -22.18 -10.70 51.55
CA VAL A 653 -23.63 -10.47 51.55
C VAL A 653 -24.40 -11.77 51.74
N GLY A 654 -24.01 -12.84 51.04
CA GLY A 654 -24.65 -14.15 51.14
C GLY A 654 -24.50 -14.81 52.52
N ASN A 655 -23.40 -14.54 53.24
CA ASN A 655 -23.13 -15.13 54.55
C ASN A 655 -23.67 -14.34 55.75
N ARG A 656 -24.25 -13.14 55.55
CA ARG A 656 -24.76 -12.28 56.64
C ARG A 656 -25.77 -12.93 57.57
N ARG A 657 -26.60 -13.82 57.03
CA ARG A 657 -27.65 -14.53 57.79
C ARG A 657 -27.17 -15.84 58.42
N ARG A 658 -25.97 -16.31 58.05
CA ARG A 658 -25.45 -17.64 58.40
C ARG A 658 -24.24 -17.59 59.32
N THR A 659 -23.53 -16.46 59.36
CA THR A 659 -22.24 -16.34 60.06
C THR A 659 -22.20 -15.06 60.89
N ILE A 660 -21.76 -15.16 62.14
CA ILE A 660 -21.44 -14.00 62.98
C ILE A 660 -19.94 -13.74 62.87
N LEU A 661 -19.57 -12.62 62.26
CA LEU A 661 -18.18 -12.17 62.19
C LEU A 661 -17.76 -11.62 63.56
N ARG A 662 -16.74 -12.22 64.18
CA ARG A 662 -16.27 -11.88 65.53
C ARG A 662 -14.98 -11.06 65.50
N ASN A 663 -14.11 -11.34 64.54
CA ASN A 663 -12.81 -10.69 64.45
C ASN A 663 -12.34 -10.54 62.99
N VAL A 664 -11.18 -9.91 62.82
CA VAL A 664 -10.51 -9.68 61.54
C VAL A 664 -10.15 -10.98 60.81
N ALA A 665 -9.81 -12.05 61.54
CA ALA A 665 -9.47 -13.33 60.92
C ALA A 665 -10.68 -13.97 60.22
N ASP A 666 -11.90 -13.73 60.71
CA ASP A 666 -13.11 -14.20 60.04
C ASP A 666 -13.30 -13.52 58.67
N LEU A 667 -12.94 -12.24 58.55
CA LEU A 667 -12.96 -11.50 57.27
C LEU A 667 -11.91 -12.03 56.29
N GLN A 668 -10.71 -12.34 56.78
CA GLN A 668 -9.65 -12.92 55.95
C GLN A 668 -10.04 -14.28 55.38
N ARG A 669 -10.69 -15.15 56.17
CA ARG A 669 -11.20 -16.46 55.70
C ARG A 669 -12.26 -16.32 54.60
N LEU A 670 -13.01 -15.22 54.60
CA LEU A 670 -13.99 -14.91 53.56
C LEU A 670 -13.38 -14.22 52.34
N GLY A 671 -12.05 -14.05 52.30
CA GLY A 671 -11.32 -13.49 51.17
C GLY A 671 -11.25 -11.97 51.15
N VAL A 672 -11.42 -11.30 52.29
CA VAL A 672 -11.18 -9.85 52.44
C VAL A 672 -9.69 -9.62 52.67
N ASP A 673 -9.07 -8.77 51.85
CA ASP A 673 -7.73 -8.24 52.13
C ASP A 673 -7.84 -7.15 53.21
N VAL A 674 -7.78 -7.56 54.47
CA VAL A 674 -7.99 -6.66 55.61
C VAL A 674 -6.89 -5.63 55.76
N ALA A 675 -5.68 -5.88 55.24
CA ALA A 675 -4.62 -4.88 55.23
C ALA A 675 -5.07 -3.65 54.43
N ARG A 676 -5.75 -3.85 53.29
CA ARG A 676 -6.23 -2.75 52.45
C ARG A 676 -7.63 -2.26 52.82
N ALA A 677 -8.50 -3.17 53.23
CA ALA A 677 -9.90 -2.87 53.53
C ALA A 677 -10.11 -2.31 54.94
N GLY A 678 -9.22 -2.59 55.89
CA GLY A 678 -9.44 -2.33 57.32
C GLY A 678 -9.73 -0.87 57.67
N PHE A 679 -9.14 0.08 56.97
CA PHE A 679 -9.43 1.50 57.21
C PHE A 679 -10.87 1.87 56.81
N TYR A 680 -11.37 1.25 55.75
CA TYR A 680 -12.68 1.56 55.15
C TYR A 680 -13.83 0.77 55.79
N LEU A 681 -13.54 -0.16 56.69
CA LEU A 681 -14.51 -1.08 57.26
C LEU A 681 -14.67 -0.86 58.77
N ALA A 682 -15.92 -1.01 59.22
CA ALA A 682 -16.28 -1.18 60.61
C ALA A 682 -16.84 -2.58 60.84
N LEU A 683 -16.53 -3.14 62.01
CA LEU A 683 -17.12 -4.37 62.51
C LEU A 683 -17.66 -4.10 63.91
N ARG A 684 -18.98 -4.25 64.10
CA ARG A 684 -19.65 -3.95 65.38
C ARG A 684 -19.41 -2.51 65.83
N SER A 685 -19.57 -1.57 64.90
CA SER A 685 -19.40 -0.12 65.14
C SER A 685 -17.98 0.30 65.53
N ARG A 686 -16.97 -0.57 65.39
CA ARG A 686 -15.56 -0.22 65.58
C ARG A 686 -14.82 -0.31 64.25
N ARG A 687 -14.10 0.76 63.88
CA ARG A 687 -13.23 0.78 62.70
C ARG A 687 -12.11 -0.24 62.88
N ILE A 688 -11.80 -0.99 61.82
CA ILE A 688 -10.82 -2.09 61.89
C ILE A 688 -9.38 -1.56 61.91
N ALA A 689 -9.07 -0.49 61.18
CA ALA A 689 -7.76 0.17 61.20
C ALA A 689 -7.89 1.70 61.33
N THR A 690 -6.92 2.33 61.99
CA THR A 690 -6.94 3.78 62.27
C THR A 690 -6.40 4.65 61.13
N ALA A 691 -5.62 4.06 60.21
CA ALA A 691 -5.06 4.75 59.05
C ALA A 691 -5.19 3.89 57.77
N PRO A 692 -5.33 4.51 56.59
CA PRO A 692 -5.32 3.79 55.33
C PRO A 692 -3.96 3.14 55.09
N ALA A 693 -3.96 1.90 54.61
CA ALA A 693 -2.71 1.23 54.25
C ALA A 693 -2.10 1.89 53.01
N ALA A 694 -0.78 2.13 53.04
CA ALA A 694 -0.02 2.70 51.93
C ALA A 694 0.09 1.79 50.68
N HIS A 695 -0.66 0.68 50.64
CA HIS A 695 -0.41 -0.42 49.71
C HIS A 695 -1.33 -0.37 48.47
N GLN A 696 -0.71 -0.13 47.31
CA GLN A 696 -1.36 -0.08 45.99
C GLN A 696 -1.93 -1.44 45.53
N LEU A 697 -3.05 -1.43 44.80
CA LEU A 697 -3.61 -2.61 44.13
C LEU A 697 -2.62 -3.15 43.08
N ARG A 698 -2.03 -4.32 43.35
CA ARG A 698 -1.11 -5.01 42.44
C ARG A 698 -1.90 -5.92 41.51
N LEU A 699 -2.03 -5.56 40.24
CA LEU A 699 -2.55 -6.47 39.20
C LEU A 699 -1.53 -7.55 38.80
N PHE A 700 -0.24 -7.29 39.05
CA PHE A 700 0.90 -8.13 38.63
C PHE A 700 1.92 -8.27 39.79
N ALA A 701 2.68 -9.36 39.82
CA ALA A 701 3.65 -9.65 40.88
C ALA A 701 4.90 -8.73 40.81
N HIS A 702 5.68 -8.66 41.91
CA HIS A 702 6.90 -7.83 41.98
C HIS A 702 7.90 -8.19 40.86
N GLY A 703 8.48 -7.19 40.18
CA GLY A 703 9.36 -7.38 39.01
C GLY A 703 8.65 -7.50 37.65
N GLN A 704 7.31 -7.40 37.62
CA GLN A 704 6.51 -7.37 36.38
C GLN A 704 6.18 -5.95 35.89
N HIS A 705 6.83 -4.92 36.43
CA HIS A 705 6.75 -3.56 35.87
C HIS A 705 7.40 -3.55 34.49
N MET A 706 6.63 -3.14 33.49
CA MET A 706 6.91 -3.34 32.08
C MET A 706 7.73 -2.18 31.52
N VAL A 707 8.92 -2.49 31.01
CA VAL A 707 9.66 -1.66 30.06
C VAL A 707 9.62 -2.41 28.73
N GLN A 708 9.34 -1.71 27.64
CA GLN A 708 9.41 -2.28 26.29
C GLN A 708 10.82 -2.87 26.06
N ALA A 709 10.91 -4.08 25.51
CA ALA A 709 12.20 -4.62 25.10
C ALA A 709 12.73 -3.81 23.90
N PRO A 710 13.99 -3.34 23.92
CA PRO A 710 14.61 -2.76 22.74
C PRO A 710 14.72 -3.81 21.63
N PHE A 711 14.80 -3.36 20.36
CA PHE A 711 15.08 -4.24 19.23
C PHE A 711 16.30 -5.13 19.54
N ARG A 712 16.14 -6.46 19.42
CA ARG A 712 17.24 -7.42 19.60
C ARG A 712 18.14 -7.48 18.38
N THR A 713 17.64 -7.09 17.21
CA THR A 713 18.46 -6.81 16.06
C THR A 713 19.28 -5.54 16.34
N PRO A 714 20.62 -5.58 16.24
CA PRO A 714 21.41 -4.36 16.24
C PRO A 714 20.86 -3.49 15.11
N VAL A 715 20.25 -2.35 15.46
CA VAL A 715 20.17 -1.25 14.50
C VAL A 715 21.63 -0.84 14.34
N PRO A 716 22.27 -1.05 13.17
CA PRO A 716 23.66 -0.68 13.02
C PRO A 716 23.77 0.82 13.34
N PRO A 717 24.73 1.25 14.18
CA PRO A 717 24.99 2.68 14.40
C PRO A 717 25.45 3.43 13.13
N CYS A 718 25.48 2.80 11.97
CA CYS A 718 26.02 3.37 10.74
C CYS A 718 25.30 2.86 9.50
N ALA A 719 24.30 3.61 9.05
CA ALA A 719 23.89 3.65 7.64
C ALA A 719 23.50 5.08 7.24
N TYR A 720 24.34 6.06 7.62
CA TYR A 720 24.49 7.28 6.85
C TYR A 720 25.58 7.03 5.81
N ARG A 721 25.18 6.68 4.59
CA ARG A 721 25.87 6.98 3.33
C ARG A 721 24.94 6.72 2.15
#